data_AF-A0A538D6K4-F1
#
_entry.id   AF-A0A538D6K4-F1
#
_cell.length_a   1.000
_cell.length_b   1.000
_cell.length_c   1.000
_cell.angle_alpha   90.00
_cell.angle_beta   90.00
_cell.angle_gamma   90.00
#
_symmetry.space_group_name_H-M   'P 1'
#
loop_
_entity.id
_entity.type
_entity.pdbx_description
1 polymer ?
#
loop_
_entity_poly.entity_id
_entity_poly.type
_entity_poly.pdbx_seq_one_letter_code
_entity_poly.pdbx_strand_id
1 'polypeptide(L)'
;MTLDIQGQNGPSSTKLPNSDPGAGRYTRVGRTRGASTDRERTLDALRAIALIRVVLWHTYGNAAITYVVAAVPTMFFVTGSLFAKSVQRQPVAAVIRHRLRRIFVPLWAFSAVGVLVMSVAHFIDRTETTRVPWRGIWLWFIPLADPHGSAWEGGHLSAPLWFVRALLWVLLASPLLLAAARRWPTRLLASGAGLVIVLDIVGRHASWHFAALPDLVWQSGDVVLYATFFSLGALHRWGKFRQLRTEHFAGIALASAVLAAAWITTQPVAEHVVNNSHPAHLLVGLTWLAAALAALPLIERAARRARFDSAISLLSQRSFTIYLWHPVGIVVSFVAIGRAGPLPFGYWSAALLLGTVAVTSILVISFGAVEDIASRRPRRWLPAPAQHRRFVWAPAVAGLALMVVSLTSISVERDRAGEIFAARRLPIPSQGPPKPRFDTPAVPVDGAVSPKQRTDLVTSRAEPADPALAPSPPSPLGQELDAMFDSWSQRWSITGAEVGATRPNKFLWQRASGIDITGEPAGVDTRFDIGSITKTFTTAIVMQLVDEGTIDLDEPLPELRAVPSFPYVGQMTVRDLLYHRSGLVNFRDTPESASDPFSIVTPAQAVMVSAKYPLQFAPGTKIAYTSTNFLLLGMLIEQRTGRTFDQLLHERLLTPLGLDKVTHLPSQPGAPNYSTSGILTNTSDLLRWGAALYRDGRVVSARSLDVMTTIDLETGIGAGTFGYCPCSMSSDGRGVFDYIGHSGGTTILRYAAAEDLVITLNLSVSVWTPDMVEATAEFFEMVRAIIHSDDAASQPETPSELGASDG
;
A
#
# COMPACT_ATOMS: atom_id res chain seq x y z
N MET A 1 -69.59 26.53 -4.32
CA MET A 1 -69.43 27.36 -3.13
C MET A 1 -69.67 26.45 -1.92
N THR A 2 -68.62 26.23 -1.13
CA THR A 2 -68.63 25.80 0.29
C THR A 2 -69.64 24.73 0.75
N LEU A 3 -69.13 23.54 1.03
CA LEU A 3 -69.76 22.56 1.93
C LEU A 3 -69.05 22.64 3.29
N ASP A 4 -69.81 22.99 4.33
CA ASP A 4 -69.39 22.84 5.71
C ASP A 4 -70.55 22.27 6.55
N ILE A 5 -70.22 21.17 7.23
CA ILE A 5 -70.54 20.82 8.61
C ILE A 5 -71.99 20.44 9.05
N GLN A 6 -72.04 19.18 9.53
CA GLN A 6 -72.74 18.62 10.69
C GLN A 6 -74.26 18.43 10.73
N GLY A 7 -74.65 17.28 11.28
CA GLY A 7 -75.84 17.17 12.12
C GLY A 7 -76.60 15.86 11.99
N GLN A 8 -76.36 14.92 12.89
CA GLN A 8 -77.10 13.66 13.05
C GLN A 8 -78.57 13.89 13.47
N ASN A 9 -79.48 12.98 13.05
CA ASN A 9 -80.26 12.05 13.90
C ASN A 9 -81.67 11.75 13.34
N GLY A 10 -82.07 10.48 13.35
CA GLY A 10 -83.47 10.06 13.18
C GLY A 10 -83.65 8.55 12.89
N PRO A 11 -84.39 7.75 13.71
CA PRO A 11 -84.26 6.28 13.76
C PRO A 11 -85.56 5.48 13.40
N SER A 12 -85.49 4.14 13.63
CA SER A 12 -86.55 3.09 13.65
C SER A 12 -86.63 2.19 12.39
N SER A 13 -86.86 0.86 12.42
CA SER A 13 -87.26 -0.10 13.46
C SER A 13 -86.98 -1.57 13.05
N THR A 14 -86.64 -2.40 14.06
CA THR A 14 -87.00 -3.82 14.37
C THR A 14 -86.89 -5.01 13.39
N LYS A 15 -86.10 -6.03 13.78
CA LYS A 15 -86.56 -7.36 14.27
C LYS A 15 -85.38 -8.21 14.87
N LEU A 16 -85.64 -8.83 16.03
CA LEU A 16 -84.84 -9.74 16.89
C LEU A 16 -84.90 -11.21 16.38
N PRO A 17 -84.21 -12.26 16.93
CA PRO A 17 -83.66 -12.48 18.30
C PRO A 17 -82.22 -13.11 18.33
N ASN A 18 -81.49 -13.41 19.42
CA ASN A 18 -81.80 -13.82 20.80
C ASN A 18 -80.56 -13.62 21.71
N SER A 19 -80.77 -13.22 22.97
CA SER A 19 -79.85 -13.27 24.14
C SER A 19 -79.66 -14.74 24.61
N ASP A 20 -78.62 -15.17 25.34
CA ASP A 20 -78.23 -14.78 26.72
C ASP A 20 -76.87 -15.50 27.12
N PRO A 21 -76.36 -15.52 28.37
CA PRO A 21 -75.29 -14.66 28.88
C PRO A 21 -74.10 -15.41 29.54
N GLY A 22 -73.06 -14.67 29.97
CA GLY A 22 -72.22 -15.07 31.10
C GLY A 22 -70.85 -15.70 30.79
N ALA A 23 -69.81 -15.01 31.26
CA ALA A 23 -68.57 -15.54 31.82
C ALA A 23 -67.82 -16.65 31.04
N GLY A 24 -66.82 -16.25 30.25
CA GLY A 24 -65.81 -17.18 29.73
C GLY A 24 -64.56 -16.46 29.25
N ARG A 25 -63.48 -16.59 30.02
CA ARG A 25 -62.10 -16.16 29.74
C ARG A 25 -61.73 -16.16 28.25
N TYR A 26 -61.60 -14.97 27.66
CA TYR A 26 -60.63 -14.81 26.56
C TYR A 26 -59.28 -14.48 27.18
N THR A 27 -58.46 -15.52 27.28
CA THR A 27 -57.02 -15.44 27.51
C THR A 27 -56.43 -14.37 26.60
N ARG A 28 -56.00 -13.27 27.20
CA ARG A 28 -55.11 -12.28 26.61
C ARG A 28 -53.83 -13.03 26.21
N VAL A 29 -53.77 -13.54 24.98
CA VAL A 29 -52.54 -14.10 24.41
C VAL A 29 -51.49 -13.00 24.50
N GLY A 30 -50.47 -13.27 25.32
CA GLY A 30 -49.39 -12.36 25.64
C GLY A 30 -48.75 -11.82 24.37
N ARG A 31 -48.96 -10.54 24.13
CA ARG A 31 -48.37 -9.81 23.01
C ARG A 31 -46.85 -9.85 23.15
N THR A 32 -46.17 -10.38 22.13
CA THR A 32 -44.72 -10.54 21.93
C THR A 32 -43.92 -9.22 21.91
N ARG A 33 -44.13 -8.30 22.86
CA ARG A 33 -43.41 -7.01 22.94
C ARG A 33 -41.96 -7.19 23.39
N GLY A 34 -41.67 -8.14 24.29
CA GLY A 34 -40.32 -8.37 24.84
C GLY A 34 -39.30 -8.94 23.84
N ALA A 35 -39.70 -9.95 23.06
CA ALA A 35 -38.78 -10.61 22.12
C ALA A 35 -38.29 -9.69 20.98
N SER A 36 -39.12 -8.72 20.55
CA SER A 36 -38.72 -7.75 19.52
C SER A 36 -37.71 -6.72 20.02
N THR A 37 -37.85 -6.27 21.27
CA THR A 37 -36.95 -5.29 21.89
C THR A 37 -35.61 -5.91 22.23
N ASP A 38 -35.59 -7.16 22.67
CA ASP A 38 -34.35 -7.87 23.03
C ASP A 38 -33.49 -8.21 21.81
N ARG A 39 -34.13 -8.57 20.68
CA ARG A 39 -33.43 -8.75 19.40
C ARG A 39 -32.81 -7.45 18.88
N GLU A 40 -33.44 -6.31 19.14
CA GLU A 40 -32.90 -4.99 18.72
C GLU A 40 -31.71 -4.57 19.58
N ARG A 41 -31.81 -4.73 20.90
CA ARG A 41 -30.69 -4.52 21.83
C ARG A 41 -29.47 -5.35 21.47
N THR A 42 -29.68 -6.60 21.07
CA THR A 42 -28.58 -7.49 20.71
C THR A 42 -27.87 -7.03 19.44
N LEU A 43 -28.62 -6.57 18.43
CA LEU A 43 -28.03 -6.00 17.21
C LEU A 43 -27.34 -4.65 17.46
N ASP A 44 -27.77 -3.89 18.46
CA ASP A 44 -27.07 -2.67 18.91
C ASP A 44 -25.78 -3.02 19.65
N ALA A 45 -25.78 -4.07 20.48
CA ALA A 45 -24.57 -4.57 21.15
C ALA A 45 -23.51 -5.05 20.15
N LEU A 46 -23.90 -5.81 19.12
CA LEU A 46 -22.98 -6.26 18.07
C LEU A 46 -22.35 -5.08 17.31
N ARG A 47 -23.15 -4.05 16.99
CA ARG A 47 -22.65 -2.82 16.37
C ARG A 47 -21.67 -2.07 17.28
N ALA A 48 -21.98 -1.97 18.58
CA ALA A 48 -21.08 -1.33 19.54
C ALA A 48 -19.74 -2.06 19.66
N ILE A 49 -19.75 -3.40 19.74
CA ILE A 49 -18.53 -4.23 19.78
C ILE A 49 -17.70 -4.06 18.50
N ALA A 50 -18.35 -4.10 17.34
CA ALA A 50 -17.68 -3.88 16.06
C ALA A 50 -17.03 -2.49 15.99
N LEU A 51 -17.75 -1.44 16.41
CA LEU A 51 -17.25 -0.07 16.39
C LEU A 51 -16.07 0.14 17.36
N ILE A 52 -16.13 -0.44 18.56
CA ILE A 52 -15.01 -0.43 19.51
C ILE A 52 -13.78 -1.08 18.87
N ARG A 53 -13.92 -2.24 18.23
CA ARG A 53 -12.79 -2.86 17.54
C ARG A 53 -12.24 -1.98 16.43
N VAL A 54 -13.09 -1.33 15.62
CA VAL A 54 -12.62 -0.42 14.55
C VAL A 54 -11.72 0.67 15.12
N VAL A 55 -12.16 1.33 16.19
CA VAL A 55 -11.36 2.38 16.84
C VAL A 55 -10.04 1.80 17.38
N LEU A 56 -10.08 0.67 18.10
CA LEU A 56 -8.88 0.05 18.64
C LEU A 56 -7.86 -0.35 17.57
N TRP A 57 -8.33 -0.92 16.46
CA TRP A 57 -7.48 -1.27 15.32
C TRP A 57 -6.80 -0.03 14.74
N HIS A 58 -7.56 1.03 14.46
CA HIS A 58 -7.03 2.26 13.89
C HIS A 58 -6.11 3.03 14.85
N THR A 59 -6.33 2.91 16.16
CA THR A 59 -5.45 3.51 17.18
C THR A 59 -4.11 2.79 17.31
N TYR A 60 -4.08 1.46 17.20
CA TYR A 60 -2.89 0.67 17.55
C TYR A 60 -2.20 -0.05 16.38
N GLY A 61 -2.87 -0.29 15.26
CA GLY A 61 -2.31 -1.01 14.11
C GLY A 61 -1.93 -2.47 14.38
N ASN A 62 -2.34 -3.07 15.51
CA ASN A 62 -1.96 -4.43 15.86
C ASN A 62 -2.81 -5.46 15.08
N ALA A 63 -2.18 -6.21 14.18
CA ALA A 63 -2.84 -7.18 13.31
C ALA A 63 -3.69 -8.20 14.08
N ALA A 64 -3.27 -8.59 15.29
CA ALA A 64 -4.00 -9.53 16.15
C ALA A 64 -5.44 -9.07 16.44
N ILE A 65 -5.67 -7.75 16.58
CA ILE A 65 -7.01 -7.17 16.80
C ILE A 65 -7.96 -7.56 15.67
N THR A 66 -7.42 -7.76 14.46
CA THR A 66 -8.25 -8.05 13.29
C THR A 66 -8.86 -9.46 13.28
N TYR A 67 -8.26 -10.39 14.03
CA TYR A 67 -8.72 -11.77 14.19
C TYR A 67 -9.78 -11.94 15.28
N VAL A 68 -9.85 -11.01 16.25
CA VAL A 68 -10.70 -11.16 17.45
C VAL A 68 -12.15 -10.74 17.20
N VAL A 69 -12.38 -9.67 16.43
CA VAL A 69 -13.72 -9.20 16.07
C VAL A 69 -13.75 -8.81 14.60
N ALA A 70 -14.61 -9.46 13.82
CA ALA A 70 -14.83 -9.14 12.42
C ALA A 70 -15.79 -7.96 12.27
N ALA A 71 -15.28 -6.75 12.55
CA ALA A 71 -16.11 -5.56 12.67
C ALA A 71 -16.92 -5.22 11.41
N VAL A 72 -16.27 -5.21 10.23
CA VAL A 72 -16.95 -4.83 8.98
C VAL A 72 -18.01 -5.86 8.55
N PRO A 73 -17.72 -7.18 8.50
CA PRO A 73 -18.74 -8.22 8.29
C PRO A 73 -19.94 -8.10 9.23
N THR A 74 -19.69 -7.80 10.50
CA THR A 74 -20.73 -7.60 11.52
C THR A 74 -21.62 -6.41 11.20
N MET A 75 -21.02 -5.27 10.82
CA MET A 75 -21.77 -4.07 10.44
C MET A 75 -22.69 -4.33 9.25
N PHE A 76 -22.23 -5.07 8.24
CA PHE A 76 -23.05 -5.45 7.08
C PHE A 76 -24.15 -6.46 7.43
N PHE A 77 -23.85 -7.46 8.26
CA PHE A 77 -24.86 -8.39 8.80
C PHE A 77 -25.98 -7.63 9.53
N VAL A 78 -25.63 -6.72 10.44
CA VAL A 78 -26.64 -5.96 11.17
C VAL A 78 -27.41 -5.02 10.23
N THR A 79 -26.74 -4.41 9.26
CA THR A 79 -27.36 -3.56 8.24
C THR A 79 -28.39 -4.34 7.43
N GLY A 80 -28.05 -5.54 6.94
CA GLY A 80 -28.97 -6.41 6.22
C GLY A 80 -30.19 -6.84 7.04
N SER A 81 -29.98 -7.18 8.32
CA SER A 81 -31.06 -7.53 9.24
C SER A 81 -32.04 -6.37 9.48
N LEU A 82 -31.53 -5.15 9.68
CA LEU A 82 -32.37 -3.96 9.82
C LEU A 82 -33.05 -3.56 8.52
N PHE A 83 -32.38 -3.71 7.39
CA PHE A 83 -32.93 -3.39 6.08
C PHE A 83 -34.10 -4.31 5.75
N ALA A 84 -33.93 -5.63 5.95
CA ALA A 84 -34.98 -6.63 5.77
C ALA A 84 -36.21 -6.35 6.66
N LYS A 85 -36.02 -5.79 7.86
CA LYS A 85 -37.11 -5.29 8.72
C LYS A 85 -37.82 -4.09 8.09
N SER A 86 -37.07 -3.10 7.64
CA SER A 86 -37.64 -1.86 7.09
C SER A 86 -38.49 -2.13 5.85
N VAL A 87 -38.05 -3.04 4.97
CA VAL A 87 -38.78 -3.40 3.73
C VAL A 87 -40.11 -4.11 4.01
N GLN A 88 -40.33 -4.68 5.19
CA GLN A 88 -41.64 -5.22 5.57
C GLN A 88 -42.69 -4.13 5.83
N ARG A 89 -42.25 -2.88 6.02
CA ARG A 89 -43.14 -1.76 6.40
C ARG A 89 -43.18 -0.64 5.38
N GLN A 90 -42.21 -0.58 4.47
CA GLN A 90 -42.06 0.49 3.48
C GLN A 90 -41.57 -0.08 2.16
N PRO A 91 -41.93 0.53 1.01
CA PRO A 91 -41.38 0.17 -0.29
C PRO A 91 -39.85 0.23 -0.30
N VAL A 92 -39.19 -0.68 -1.02
CA VAL A 92 -37.72 -0.79 -1.06
C VAL A 92 -37.06 0.54 -1.43
N ALA A 93 -37.58 1.24 -2.44
CA ALA A 93 -37.07 2.54 -2.87
C ALA A 93 -37.12 3.61 -1.75
N ALA A 94 -38.16 3.61 -0.91
CA ALA A 94 -38.28 4.52 0.22
C ALA A 94 -37.23 4.20 1.31
N VAL A 95 -36.99 2.91 1.57
CA VAL A 95 -35.96 2.46 2.51
C VAL A 95 -34.56 2.87 2.01
N ILE A 96 -34.25 2.63 0.74
CA ILE A 96 -32.95 3.01 0.14
C ILE A 96 -32.75 4.53 0.24
N ARG A 97 -33.73 5.34 -0.19
CA ARG A 97 -33.66 6.80 -0.10
C ARG A 97 -33.40 7.28 1.32
N HIS A 98 -34.10 6.71 2.30
CA HIS A 98 -33.89 7.04 3.70
C HIS A 98 -32.49 6.65 4.20
N ARG A 99 -31.95 5.49 3.77
CA ARG A 99 -30.61 5.03 4.14
C ARG A 99 -29.53 5.89 3.49
N LEU A 100 -29.65 6.19 2.20
CA LEU A 100 -28.72 7.08 1.48
C LEU A 100 -28.66 8.46 2.14
N ARG A 101 -29.80 9.04 2.51
CA ARG A 101 -29.83 10.31 3.27
C ARG A 101 -29.06 10.20 4.60
N ARG A 102 -29.19 9.09 5.32
CA ARG A 102 -28.48 8.86 6.60
C ARG A 102 -26.96 8.69 6.43
N ILE A 103 -26.50 8.32 5.25
CA ILE A 103 -25.07 8.15 4.92
C ILE A 103 -24.51 9.45 4.35
N PHE A 104 -25.16 10.01 3.33
CA PHE A 104 -24.64 11.16 2.61
C PHE A 104 -24.63 12.44 3.43
N VAL A 105 -25.64 12.71 4.26
CA VAL A 105 -25.68 13.97 5.00
C VAL A 105 -24.51 14.11 6.00
N PRO A 106 -24.20 13.11 6.85
CA PRO A 106 -22.99 13.18 7.68
C PRO A 106 -21.68 13.08 6.88
N LEU A 107 -21.66 12.31 5.78
CA LEU A 107 -20.50 12.21 4.90
C LEU A 107 -20.16 13.57 4.29
N TRP A 108 -21.14 14.32 3.80
CA TRP A 108 -20.92 15.65 3.21
C TRP A 108 -20.40 16.64 4.24
N ALA A 109 -20.87 16.58 5.49
CA ALA A 109 -20.34 17.40 6.56
C ALA A 109 -18.86 17.06 6.86
N PHE A 110 -18.53 15.78 6.94
CA PHE A 110 -17.14 15.32 7.10
C PHE A 110 -16.26 15.73 5.91
N SER A 111 -16.76 15.53 4.69
CA SER A 111 -16.05 15.83 3.44
C SER A 111 -15.78 17.32 3.30
N ALA A 112 -16.76 18.17 3.62
CA ALA A 112 -16.57 19.61 3.61
C ALA A 112 -15.46 20.05 4.59
N VAL A 113 -15.41 19.46 5.78
CA VAL A 113 -14.35 19.74 6.75
C VAL A 113 -13.00 19.18 6.29
N GLY A 114 -12.95 17.95 5.78
CA GLY A 114 -11.72 17.34 5.27
C GLY A 114 -11.12 18.16 4.12
N VAL A 115 -11.94 18.52 3.13
CA VAL A 115 -11.52 19.36 2.00
C VAL A 115 -11.07 20.73 2.47
N LEU A 116 -11.79 21.36 3.41
CA LEU A 116 -11.38 22.64 3.99
C LEU A 116 -10.02 22.53 4.69
N VAL A 117 -9.81 21.52 5.52
CA VAL A 117 -8.54 21.31 6.23
C VAL A 117 -7.39 21.08 5.25
N MET A 118 -7.58 20.24 4.23
CA MET A 118 -6.56 20.04 3.19
C MET A 118 -6.29 21.33 2.41
N SER A 119 -7.34 22.12 2.10
CA SER A 119 -7.20 23.40 1.40
C SER A 119 -6.47 24.44 2.25
N VAL A 120 -6.73 24.48 3.56
CA VAL A 120 -6.02 25.35 4.51
C VAL A 120 -4.56 24.90 4.67
N ALA A 121 -4.30 23.61 4.78
CA ALA A 121 -2.95 23.06 4.81
C ALA A 121 -2.16 23.45 3.54
N HIS A 122 -2.79 23.30 2.37
CA HIS A 122 -2.22 23.75 1.11
C HIS A 122 -2.01 25.27 1.06
N PHE A 123 -2.94 26.06 1.59
CA PHE A 123 -2.80 27.51 1.64
C PHE A 123 -1.60 27.96 2.50
N ILE A 124 -1.33 27.25 3.60
CA ILE A 124 -0.26 27.55 4.56
C ILE A 124 1.11 27.11 4.02
N ASP A 125 1.23 25.88 3.53
CA ASP A 125 2.54 25.25 3.22
C ASP A 125 2.85 25.23 1.71
N ARG A 126 1.83 25.28 0.84
CA ARG A 126 1.93 25.34 -0.65
C ARG A 126 2.91 24.33 -1.28
N THR A 127 3.06 23.16 -0.66
CA THR A 127 3.88 22.04 -1.12
C THR A 127 3.05 21.03 -1.94
N GLU A 128 3.72 20.22 -2.78
CA GLU A 128 3.04 19.11 -3.49
C GLU A 128 2.42 18.09 -2.52
N THR A 129 3.01 17.90 -1.34
CA THR A 129 2.41 17.03 -0.31
C THR A 129 1.06 17.56 0.18
N THR A 130 0.90 18.88 0.29
CA THR A 130 -0.36 19.51 0.73
C THR A 130 -1.36 19.75 -0.39
N ARG A 131 -0.99 19.51 -1.66
CA ARG A 131 -1.85 19.76 -2.83
C ARG A 131 -3.15 18.96 -2.80
N VAL A 132 -4.27 19.65 -3.00
CA VAL A 132 -5.60 19.02 -3.02
C VAL A 132 -5.86 18.39 -4.40
N PRO A 133 -6.18 17.07 -4.48
CA PRO A 133 -6.44 16.39 -5.75
C PRO A 133 -7.85 16.72 -6.29
N TRP A 134 -8.02 17.91 -6.87
CA TRP A 134 -9.32 18.42 -7.31
C TRP A 134 -10.08 17.50 -8.29
N ARG A 135 -9.36 16.73 -9.14
CA ARG A 135 -9.98 15.78 -10.09
C ARG A 135 -10.74 14.64 -9.40
N GLY A 136 -10.26 14.18 -8.24
CA GLY A 136 -10.84 13.06 -7.49
C GLY A 136 -11.68 13.48 -6.29
N ILE A 137 -11.69 14.77 -5.92
CA ILE A 137 -12.26 15.24 -4.65
C ILE A 137 -13.77 14.98 -4.51
N TRP A 138 -14.48 14.89 -5.64
CA TRP A 138 -15.91 14.58 -5.65
C TRP A 138 -16.22 13.19 -5.08
N LEU A 139 -15.25 12.26 -5.09
CA LEU A 139 -15.38 10.93 -4.49
C LEU A 139 -15.56 10.99 -2.97
N TRP A 140 -15.10 12.05 -2.30
CA TRP A 140 -15.37 12.25 -0.88
C TRP A 140 -16.86 12.44 -0.61
N PHE A 141 -17.57 13.13 -1.51
CA PHE A 141 -18.99 13.42 -1.38
C PHE A 141 -19.88 12.28 -1.91
N ILE A 142 -19.42 11.59 -2.95
CA ILE A 142 -20.11 10.45 -3.57
C ILE A 142 -19.07 9.35 -3.86
N PRO A 143 -18.84 8.41 -2.93
CA PRO A 143 -17.75 7.45 -3.01
C PRO A 143 -18.13 6.29 -3.92
N LEU A 144 -18.10 6.52 -5.24
CA LEU A 144 -18.28 5.48 -6.25
C LEU A 144 -17.03 4.58 -6.38
N ALA A 145 -15.86 5.19 -6.18
CA ALA A 145 -14.54 4.57 -6.06
C ALA A 145 -13.88 5.00 -4.73
N ASP A 146 -12.72 4.44 -4.40
CA ASP A 146 -11.98 4.81 -3.19
C ASP A 146 -11.59 6.29 -3.25
N PRO A 147 -11.99 7.13 -2.27
CA PRO A 147 -11.60 8.54 -2.25
C PRO A 147 -10.11 8.68 -1.92
N HIS A 148 -9.45 9.64 -2.56
CA HIS A 148 -8.05 9.99 -2.29
C HIS A 148 -7.94 11.43 -1.79
N GLY A 149 -7.10 11.66 -0.78
CA GLY A 149 -6.75 12.99 -0.26
C GLY A 149 -5.39 13.47 -0.75
N SER A 150 -4.92 14.60 -0.20
CA SER A 150 -3.54 15.06 -0.40
C SER A 150 -2.54 14.09 0.23
N ALA A 151 -1.29 14.06 -0.23
CA ALA A 151 -0.28 13.20 0.39
C ALA A 151 -0.03 13.56 1.87
N TRP A 152 -0.27 14.82 2.25
CA TRP A 152 -0.17 15.35 3.60
C TRP A 152 -1.10 14.67 4.60
N GLU A 153 -2.34 14.35 4.21
CA GLU A 153 -3.25 13.66 5.11
C GLU A 153 -2.93 12.17 5.25
N GLY A 154 -2.04 11.62 4.41
CA GLY A 154 -1.47 10.29 4.57
C GLY A 154 -2.49 9.15 4.56
N GLY A 155 -3.69 9.38 4.03
CA GLY A 155 -4.80 8.44 4.09
C GLY A 155 -5.57 8.42 5.42
N HIS A 156 -5.23 9.25 6.40
CA HIS A 156 -5.90 9.25 7.71
C HIS A 156 -7.38 9.65 7.63
N LEU A 157 -7.72 10.54 6.70
CA LEU A 157 -9.08 11.02 6.49
C LEU A 157 -9.76 10.30 5.32
N SER A 158 -9.00 10.02 4.25
CA SER A 158 -9.55 9.43 3.02
C SER A 158 -9.72 7.91 3.10
N ALA A 159 -8.77 7.19 3.70
CA ALA A 159 -8.79 5.72 3.68
C ALA A 159 -10.06 5.14 4.31
N PRO A 160 -10.55 5.57 5.50
CA PRO A 160 -11.77 5.04 6.08
C PRO A 160 -13.02 5.20 5.20
N LEU A 161 -13.00 6.04 4.16
CA LEU A 161 -14.15 6.23 3.27
C LEU A 161 -14.40 5.03 2.33
N TRP A 162 -13.45 4.09 2.18
CA TRP A 162 -13.66 2.86 1.41
C TRP A 162 -14.88 2.05 1.92
N PHE A 163 -15.13 2.08 3.23
CA PHE A 163 -16.29 1.41 3.83
C PHE A 163 -17.61 2.03 3.34
N VAL A 164 -17.63 3.35 3.18
CA VAL A 164 -18.82 4.07 2.72
C VAL A 164 -19.11 3.74 1.26
N ARG A 165 -18.08 3.60 0.42
CA ARG A 165 -18.20 3.06 -0.95
C ARG A 165 -18.84 1.67 -0.95
N ALA A 166 -18.26 0.74 -0.19
CA ALA A 166 -18.77 -0.63 -0.12
C ALA A 166 -20.23 -0.66 0.34
N LEU A 167 -20.58 0.16 1.33
CA LEU A 167 -21.94 0.29 1.84
C LEU A 167 -22.92 0.86 0.80
N LEU A 168 -22.48 1.86 0.02
CA LEU A 168 -23.26 2.44 -1.06
C LEU A 168 -23.60 1.37 -2.11
N TRP A 169 -22.61 0.64 -2.62
CA TRP A 169 -22.82 -0.39 -3.63
C TRP A 169 -23.71 -1.54 -3.14
N VAL A 170 -23.52 -2.02 -1.91
CA VAL A 170 -24.38 -3.06 -1.32
C VAL A 170 -25.82 -2.56 -1.14
N LEU A 171 -26.02 -1.29 -0.76
CA LEU A 171 -27.36 -0.71 -0.66
C LEU A 171 -28.06 -0.58 -2.01
N LEU A 172 -27.33 -0.19 -3.06
CA LEU A 172 -27.86 -0.13 -4.42
C LEU A 172 -28.20 -1.53 -4.94
N ALA A 173 -27.38 -2.55 -4.65
CA ALA A 173 -27.64 -3.95 -4.99
C ALA A 173 -28.73 -4.61 -4.13
N SER A 174 -29.13 -4.00 -3.02
CA SER A 174 -30.03 -4.61 -2.03
C SER A 174 -31.38 -5.11 -2.56
N PRO A 175 -32.07 -4.51 -3.56
CA PRO A 175 -33.30 -5.06 -4.10
C PRO A 175 -33.09 -6.46 -4.71
N LEU A 176 -32.01 -6.62 -5.47
CA LEU A 176 -31.62 -7.87 -6.12
C LEU A 176 -31.17 -8.89 -5.08
N LEU A 177 -30.33 -8.47 -4.12
CA LEU A 177 -29.87 -9.32 -3.03
C LEU A 177 -31.04 -9.88 -2.20
N LEU A 178 -32.04 -9.05 -1.87
CA LEU A 178 -33.22 -9.50 -1.13
C LEU A 178 -34.11 -10.44 -1.95
N ALA A 179 -34.28 -10.17 -3.25
CA ALA A 179 -35.03 -11.05 -4.14
C ALA A 179 -34.35 -12.43 -4.22
N ALA A 180 -33.05 -12.45 -4.46
CA ALA A 180 -32.23 -13.66 -4.49
C ALA A 180 -32.24 -14.39 -3.13
N ALA A 181 -32.11 -13.67 -2.01
CA ALA A 181 -32.11 -14.27 -0.68
C ALA A 181 -33.45 -14.94 -0.32
N ARG A 182 -34.58 -14.43 -0.85
CA ARG A 182 -35.89 -15.06 -0.67
C ARG A 182 -36.05 -16.31 -1.53
N ARG A 183 -35.58 -16.23 -2.78
CA ARG A 183 -35.80 -17.26 -3.81
C ARG A 183 -34.79 -18.42 -3.70
N TRP A 184 -33.52 -18.11 -3.45
CA TRP A 184 -32.38 -19.06 -3.49
C TRP A 184 -31.33 -18.75 -2.40
N PRO A 185 -31.67 -18.88 -1.10
CA PRO A 185 -30.79 -18.46 -0.01
C PRO A 185 -29.44 -19.18 0.02
N THR A 186 -29.44 -20.51 -0.17
CA THR A 186 -28.21 -21.32 -0.14
C THR A 186 -27.31 -21.02 -1.33
N ARG A 187 -27.89 -20.93 -2.54
CA ARG A 187 -27.14 -20.61 -3.76
C ARG A 187 -26.51 -19.23 -3.69
N LEU A 188 -27.25 -18.22 -3.19
CA LEU A 188 -26.73 -16.86 -3.03
C LEU A 188 -25.51 -16.80 -2.12
N LEU A 189 -25.57 -17.49 -0.97
CA LEU A 189 -24.46 -17.50 -0.02
C LEU A 189 -23.25 -18.28 -0.55
N ALA A 190 -23.50 -19.44 -1.17
CA ALA A 190 -22.45 -20.26 -1.79
C ALA A 190 -21.78 -19.52 -2.96
N SER A 191 -22.55 -18.84 -3.82
CA SER A 191 -22.01 -18.05 -4.92
C SER A 191 -21.23 -16.83 -4.41
N GLY A 192 -21.70 -16.17 -3.34
CA GLY A 192 -20.98 -15.06 -2.73
C GLY A 192 -19.63 -15.48 -2.16
N ALA A 193 -19.60 -16.58 -1.40
CA ALA A 193 -18.37 -17.15 -0.86
C ALA A 193 -17.41 -17.62 -1.97
N GLY A 194 -17.93 -18.33 -2.97
CA GLY A 194 -17.14 -18.79 -4.11
C GLY A 194 -16.57 -17.63 -4.93
N LEU A 195 -17.37 -16.59 -5.19
CA LEU A 195 -16.93 -15.43 -5.96
C LEU A 195 -15.88 -14.59 -5.22
N VAL A 196 -15.92 -14.51 -3.88
CA VAL A 196 -14.82 -13.92 -3.09
C VAL A 196 -13.49 -14.64 -3.35
N ILE A 197 -13.51 -15.97 -3.36
CA ILE A 197 -12.31 -16.77 -3.63
C ILE A 197 -11.86 -16.61 -5.09
N VAL A 198 -12.81 -16.66 -6.04
CA VAL A 198 -12.50 -16.48 -7.46
C VAL A 198 -11.91 -15.11 -7.73
N LEU A 199 -12.49 -14.03 -7.19
CA LEU A 199 -11.97 -12.67 -7.39
C LEU A 199 -10.59 -12.49 -6.75
N ASP A 200 -10.33 -13.15 -5.63
CA ASP A 200 -9.02 -13.14 -4.99
C ASP A 200 -7.98 -13.93 -5.79
N ILE A 201 -8.34 -15.10 -6.33
CA ILE A 201 -7.47 -15.88 -7.25
C ILE A 201 -7.21 -15.08 -8.53
N VAL A 202 -8.26 -14.54 -9.14
CA VAL A 202 -8.18 -13.72 -10.36
C VAL A 202 -7.34 -12.48 -10.09
N GLY A 203 -7.55 -11.80 -8.96
CA GLY A 203 -6.68 -10.70 -8.52
C GLY A 203 -5.23 -11.13 -8.53
N ARG A 204 -4.89 -12.21 -7.79
CA ARG A 204 -3.51 -12.69 -7.63
C ARG A 204 -2.84 -13.24 -8.89
N HIS A 205 -3.59 -13.79 -9.84
CA HIS A 205 -3.02 -14.59 -10.93
C HIS A 205 -3.33 -14.05 -12.34
N ALA A 206 -4.18 -13.03 -12.48
CA ALA A 206 -4.52 -12.49 -13.79
C ALA A 206 -3.54 -11.41 -14.24
N SER A 207 -3.16 -11.46 -15.52
CA SER A 207 -2.51 -10.38 -16.25
C SER A 207 -3.46 -9.23 -16.49
N TRP A 208 -3.31 -8.16 -15.73
CA TRP A 208 -4.06 -6.93 -15.96
C TRP A 208 -3.37 -6.05 -17.01
N HIS A 209 -4.00 -5.91 -18.18
CA HIS A 209 -3.52 -5.04 -19.27
C HIS A 209 -3.89 -3.56 -19.06
N PHE A 210 -4.80 -3.27 -18.13
CA PHE A 210 -5.27 -1.91 -17.83
C PHE A 210 -5.05 -1.61 -16.35
N ALA A 211 -4.41 -0.46 -16.06
CA ALA A 211 -4.01 -0.06 -14.71
C ALA A 211 -5.17 0.04 -13.69
N ALA A 212 -6.40 0.26 -14.14
CA ALA A 212 -7.58 0.38 -13.27
C ALA A 212 -8.23 -0.97 -12.89
N LEU A 213 -7.91 -2.06 -13.59
CA LEU A 213 -8.55 -3.36 -13.37
C LEU A 213 -8.21 -4.02 -12.02
N PRO A 214 -6.96 -3.98 -11.52
CA PRO A 214 -6.63 -4.48 -10.18
C PRO A 214 -7.51 -3.86 -9.08
N ASP A 215 -7.65 -2.53 -9.15
CA ASP A 215 -8.48 -1.75 -8.24
C ASP A 215 -9.97 -2.12 -8.36
N LEU A 216 -10.46 -2.29 -9.58
CA LEU A 216 -11.84 -2.70 -9.81
C LEU A 216 -12.13 -4.10 -9.25
N VAL A 217 -11.21 -5.04 -9.40
CA VAL A 217 -11.34 -6.42 -8.89
C VAL A 217 -11.35 -6.41 -7.37
N TRP A 218 -10.44 -5.66 -6.76
CA TRP A 218 -10.40 -5.48 -5.32
C TRP A 218 -11.71 -4.86 -4.77
N GLN A 219 -12.16 -3.76 -5.38
CA GLN A 219 -13.39 -3.08 -5.00
C GLN A 219 -14.62 -3.96 -5.20
N SER A 220 -14.61 -4.82 -6.23
CA SER A 220 -15.65 -5.83 -6.46
C SER A 220 -15.63 -6.90 -5.37
N GLY A 221 -14.45 -7.34 -4.95
CA GLY A 221 -14.26 -8.25 -3.81
C GLY A 221 -14.91 -7.74 -2.54
N ASP A 222 -14.75 -6.44 -2.23
CA ASP A 222 -15.43 -5.79 -1.10
C ASP A 222 -16.95 -5.93 -1.22
N VAL A 223 -17.51 -5.54 -2.37
CA VAL A 223 -18.96 -5.56 -2.59
C VAL A 223 -19.52 -6.97 -2.45
N VAL A 224 -18.87 -7.97 -3.01
CA VAL A 224 -19.31 -9.38 -2.95
C VAL A 224 -19.22 -9.92 -1.52
N LEU A 225 -18.09 -9.69 -0.84
CA LEU A 225 -17.89 -10.09 0.55
C LEU A 225 -18.99 -9.51 1.45
N TYR A 226 -19.20 -8.20 1.37
CA TYR A 226 -20.13 -7.51 2.25
C TYR A 226 -21.60 -7.71 1.86
N ALA A 227 -21.92 -7.92 0.57
CA ALA A 227 -23.23 -8.38 0.13
C ALA A 227 -23.58 -9.76 0.69
N THR A 228 -22.59 -10.64 0.86
CA THR A 228 -22.77 -11.96 1.47
C THR A 228 -23.18 -11.82 2.94
N PHE A 229 -22.47 -11.02 3.73
CA PHE A 229 -22.85 -10.75 5.12
C PHE A 229 -24.16 -9.99 5.27
N PHE A 230 -24.44 -9.03 4.40
CA PHE A 230 -25.74 -8.35 4.34
C PHE A 230 -26.88 -9.36 4.11
N SER A 231 -26.69 -10.30 3.19
CA SER A 231 -27.68 -11.34 2.89
C SER A 231 -27.87 -12.30 4.07
N LEU A 232 -26.80 -12.71 4.75
CA LEU A 232 -26.86 -13.46 6.02
C LEU A 232 -27.72 -12.73 7.07
N GLY A 233 -27.55 -11.41 7.18
CA GLY A 233 -28.36 -10.55 8.04
C GLY A 233 -29.85 -10.59 7.73
N ALA A 234 -30.20 -10.48 6.45
CA ALA A 234 -31.59 -10.55 5.99
C ALA A 234 -32.22 -11.93 6.26
N LEU A 235 -31.48 -13.01 6.01
CA LEU A 235 -31.92 -14.39 6.25
C LEU A 235 -32.15 -14.65 7.75
N HIS A 236 -31.22 -14.19 8.60
CA HIS A 236 -31.38 -14.22 10.05
C HIS A 236 -32.65 -13.48 10.48
N ARG A 237 -32.92 -12.30 9.89
CA ARG A 237 -34.13 -11.51 10.20
C ARG A 237 -35.42 -12.25 9.85
N TRP A 238 -35.47 -12.90 8.70
CA TRP A 238 -36.62 -13.69 8.25
C TRP A 238 -36.76 -15.03 8.96
N GLY A 239 -35.89 -15.33 9.93
CA GLY A 239 -35.99 -16.54 10.75
C GLY A 239 -35.59 -17.81 9.99
N LYS A 240 -34.82 -17.71 8.90
CA LYS A 240 -34.33 -18.88 8.16
C LYS A 240 -33.39 -19.75 9.00
N PHE A 241 -32.80 -19.19 10.05
CA PHE A 241 -31.95 -19.89 11.01
C PHE A 241 -32.68 -20.34 12.28
N ARG A 242 -34.02 -20.26 12.34
CA ARG A 242 -34.78 -20.55 13.57
C ARG A 242 -34.66 -22.01 14.05
N GLN A 243 -34.31 -22.93 13.14
CA GLN A 243 -34.08 -24.34 13.46
C GLN A 243 -32.67 -24.60 14.00
N LEU A 244 -31.72 -23.66 13.81
CA LEU A 244 -30.36 -23.82 14.28
C LEU A 244 -30.26 -23.55 15.78
N ARG A 245 -29.62 -24.47 16.49
CA ARG A 245 -29.31 -24.35 17.93
C ARG A 245 -27.91 -23.78 18.13
N THR A 246 -27.58 -23.42 19.38
CA THR A 246 -26.23 -22.94 19.76
C THR A 246 -25.12 -23.90 19.31
N GLU A 247 -25.34 -25.22 19.37
CA GLU A 247 -24.32 -26.20 18.93
C GLU A 247 -24.01 -26.08 17.43
N HIS A 248 -25.02 -25.78 16.60
CA HIS A 248 -24.85 -25.62 15.16
C HIS A 248 -23.99 -24.39 14.85
N PHE A 249 -24.25 -23.28 15.53
CA PHE A 249 -23.46 -22.06 15.38
C PHE A 249 -22.02 -22.24 15.89
N ALA A 250 -21.83 -22.98 16.99
CA ALA A 250 -20.50 -23.34 17.49
C ALA A 250 -19.75 -24.22 16.49
N GLY A 251 -20.42 -25.21 15.89
CA GLY A 251 -19.86 -26.06 14.84
C GLY A 251 -19.45 -25.27 13.59
N ILE A 252 -20.29 -24.33 13.14
CA ILE A 252 -19.95 -23.43 12.02
C ILE A 252 -18.74 -22.57 12.38
N ALA A 253 -18.71 -21.99 13.59
CA ALA A 253 -17.59 -21.17 14.04
C ALA A 253 -16.28 -21.95 14.07
N LEU A 254 -16.30 -23.19 14.56
CA LEU A 254 -15.13 -24.06 14.58
C LEU A 254 -14.68 -24.42 13.16
N ALA A 255 -15.60 -24.83 12.30
CA ALA A 255 -15.29 -25.19 10.92
C ALA A 255 -14.67 -24.01 10.15
N SER A 256 -15.27 -22.82 10.25
CA SER A 256 -14.72 -21.62 9.62
C SER A 256 -13.41 -21.16 10.28
N ALA A 257 -13.19 -21.42 11.57
CA ALA A 257 -11.92 -21.10 12.25
C ALA A 257 -10.79 -22.00 11.74
N VAL A 258 -11.06 -23.29 11.56
CA VAL A 258 -10.10 -24.24 10.97
C VAL A 258 -9.77 -23.83 9.54
N LEU A 259 -10.78 -23.49 8.73
CA LEU A 259 -10.56 -23.00 7.37
C LEU A 259 -9.82 -21.67 7.35
N ALA A 260 -10.14 -20.74 8.26
CA ALA A 260 -9.42 -19.48 8.39
C ALA A 260 -7.95 -19.74 8.70
N ALA A 261 -7.67 -20.56 9.72
CA ALA A 261 -6.29 -20.92 10.10
C ALA A 261 -5.54 -21.54 8.93
N ALA A 262 -6.14 -22.53 8.25
CA ALA A 262 -5.56 -23.14 7.06
C ALA A 262 -5.30 -22.12 5.95
N TRP A 263 -6.23 -21.20 5.69
CA TRP A 263 -6.04 -20.16 4.69
C TRP A 263 -4.90 -19.21 5.06
N ILE A 264 -4.89 -18.71 6.29
CA ILE A 264 -3.90 -17.74 6.76
C ILE A 264 -2.49 -18.35 6.80
N THR A 265 -2.35 -19.65 7.07
CA THR A 265 -1.05 -20.32 7.08
C THR A 265 -0.57 -20.77 5.71
N THR A 266 -1.47 -20.95 4.74
CA THR A 266 -1.12 -21.44 3.39
C THR A 266 -1.14 -20.37 2.32
N GLN A 267 -1.78 -19.23 2.55
CA GLN A 267 -1.93 -18.14 1.59
C GLN A 267 -1.28 -16.86 2.11
N PRO A 268 -0.67 -16.04 1.24
CA PRO A 268 -0.14 -14.76 1.66
C PRO A 268 -1.30 -13.84 2.05
N VAL A 269 -1.28 -13.38 3.30
CA VAL A 269 -2.16 -12.34 3.84
C VAL A 269 -1.28 -11.15 4.19
N ALA A 270 -1.37 -10.06 3.40
CA ALA A 270 -0.49 -8.91 3.55
C ALA A 270 -0.54 -8.33 4.98
N GLU A 271 0.64 -8.09 5.56
CA GLU A 271 0.83 -7.58 6.93
C GLU A 271 0.21 -8.45 8.04
N HIS A 272 -0.20 -9.68 7.72
CA HIS A 272 -1.03 -10.53 8.59
C HIS A 272 -2.33 -9.84 9.03
N VAL A 273 -2.84 -8.87 8.26
CA VAL A 273 -4.08 -8.16 8.55
C VAL A 273 -5.23 -8.85 7.82
N VAL A 274 -6.22 -9.34 8.58
CA VAL A 274 -7.38 -10.08 8.02
C VAL A 274 -8.09 -9.30 6.92
N ASN A 275 -8.16 -7.98 7.06
CA ASN A 275 -8.84 -7.10 6.11
C ASN A 275 -8.15 -7.04 4.73
N ASN A 276 -6.88 -7.47 4.62
CA ASN A 276 -6.08 -7.41 3.38
C ASN A 276 -6.22 -8.69 2.52
N SER A 277 -7.13 -9.60 2.87
CA SER A 277 -7.48 -10.75 2.04
C SER A 277 -8.98 -11.01 2.16
N HIS A 278 -9.75 -10.86 1.07
CA HIS A 278 -11.20 -11.07 1.11
C HIS A 278 -11.59 -12.48 1.59
N PRO A 279 -10.91 -13.57 1.18
CA PRO A 279 -11.18 -14.91 1.72
C PRO A 279 -10.85 -15.04 3.22
N ALA A 280 -9.72 -14.48 3.69
CA ALA A 280 -9.41 -14.46 5.12
C ALA A 280 -10.49 -13.70 5.90
N HIS A 281 -10.91 -12.55 5.38
CA HIS A 281 -11.97 -11.73 5.96
C HIS A 281 -13.34 -12.41 5.96
N LEU A 282 -13.65 -13.20 4.92
CA LEU A 282 -14.83 -14.05 4.87
C LEU A 282 -14.79 -15.10 5.97
N LEU A 283 -13.70 -15.86 6.07
CA LEU A 283 -13.57 -16.99 7.00
C LEU A 283 -13.53 -16.53 8.45
N VAL A 284 -12.70 -15.54 8.78
CA VAL A 284 -12.67 -14.92 10.12
C VAL A 284 -14.01 -14.25 10.43
N GLY A 285 -14.64 -13.62 9.44
CA GLY A 285 -15.98 -13.03 9.54
C GLY A 285 -17.05 -14.04 9.91
N LEU A 286 -17.07 -15.19 9.25
CA LEU A 286 -17.98 -16.29 9.53
C LEU A 286 -17.72 -16.89 10.91
N THR A 287 -16.45 -17.09 11.27
CA THR A 287 -16.03 -17.58 12.60
C THR A 287 -16.57 -16.71 13.70
N TRP A 288 -16.29 -15.41 13.61
CA TRP A 288 -16.72 -14.48 14.64
C TRP A 288 -18.24 -14.35 14.70
N LEU A 289 -18.90 -14.21 13.55
CA LEU A 289 -20.35 -14.04 13.51
C LEU A 289 -21.08 -15.27 14.05
N ALA A 290 -20.64 -16.47 13.67
CA ALA A 290 -21.20 -17.72 14.18
C ALA A 290 -20.95 -17.87 15.69
N ALA A 291 -19.75 -17.54 16.18
CA ALA A 291 -19.44 -17.52 17.61
C ALA A 291 -20.31 -16.51 18.37
N ALA A 292 -20.51 -15.31 17.82
CA ALA A 292 -21.37 -14.28 18.40
C ALA A 292 -22.84 -14.72 18.42
N LEU A 293 -23.31 -15.44 17.39
CA LEU A 293 -24.65 -16.02 17.34
C LEU A 293 -24.80 -17.16 18.36
N ALA A 294 -23.78 -18.00 18.56
CA ALA A 294 -23.76 -19.01 19.62
C ALA A 294 -23.78 -18.37 21.02
N ALA A 295 -23.07 -17.25 21.18
CA ALA A 295 -22.96 -16.50 22.44
C ALA A 295 -24.11 -15.50 22.67
N LEU A 296 -25.16 -15.48 21.83
CA LEU A 296 -26.30 -14.55 21.97
C LEU A 296 -26.85 -14.45 23.39
N PRO A 297 -27.09 -15.56 24.14
CA PRO A 297 -27.64 -15.47 25.49
C PRO A 297 -26.69 -14.78 26.49
N LEU A 298 -25.37 -14.84 26.26
CA LEU A 298 -24.37 -14.15 27.08
C LEU A 298 -24.35 -12.66 26.74
N ILE A 299 -24.32 -12.33 25.44
CA ILE A 299 -24.34 -10.94 24.95
C ILE A 299 -25.61 -10.23 25.41
N GLU A 300 -26.76 -10.89 25.33
CA GLU A 300 -28.04 -10.34 25.76
C GLU A 300 -28.09 -10.14 27.29
N ARG A 301 -27.57 -11.09 28.08
CA ARG A 301 -27.43 -10.93 29.54
C ARG A 301 -26.49 -9.77 29.91
N ALA A 302 -25.39 -9.60 29.17
CA ALA A 302 -24.46 -8.49 29.38
C ALA A 302 -25.09 -7.14 29.00
N ALA A 303 -25.77 -7.07 27.84
CA ALA A 303 -26.44 -5.87 27.34
C ALA A 303 -27.60 -5.42 28.25
N ARG A 304 -28.27 -6.36 28.94
CA ARG A 304 -29.33 -6.05 29.93
C ARG A 304 -28.82 -5.36 31.20
N ARG A 305 -27.52 -5.39 31.49
CA ARG A 305 -26.99 -4.72 32.68
C ARG A 305 -27.08 -3.20 32.46
N ALA A 306 -27.75 -2.50 33.35
CA ALA A 306 -28.00 -1.05 33.25
C ALA A 306 -26.72 -0.22 33.02
N ARG A 307 -25.56 -0.70 33.50
CA ARG A 307 -24.25 -0.06 33.29
C ARG A 307 -23.76 -0.11 31.83
N PHE A 308 -24.27 -0.99 30.98
CA PHE A 308 -23.84 -1.11 29.59
C PHE A 308 -24.91 -0.64 28.59
N ASP A 309 -26.19 -0.65 28.97
CA ASP A 309 -27.31 -0.26 28.09
C ASP A 309 -27.14 1.19 27.55
N SER A 310 -26.79 2.14 28.41
CA SER A 310 -26.56 3.54 28.00
C SER A 310 -25.37 3.69 27.05
N ALA A 311 -24.26 2.98 27.30
CA ALA A 311 -23.06 3.04 26.46
C ALA A 311 -23.31 2.40 25.08
N ILE A 312 -23.94 1.23 25.05
CA ILE A 312 -24.32 0.53 23.81
C ILE A 312 -25.29 1.38 23.00
N SER A 313 -26.28 1.99 23.66
CA SER A 313 -27.25 2.87 23.02
C SER A 313 -26.58 4.09 22.39
N LEU A 314 -25.65 4.73 23.10
CA LEU A 314 -24.89 5.88 22.58
C LEU A 314 -24.04 5.50 21.37
N LEU A 315 -23.22 4.44 21.50
CA LEU A 315 -22.34 3.96 20.43
C LEU A 315 -23.14 3.54 19.18
N SER A 316 -24.27 2.85 19.36
CA SER A 316 -25.13 2.44 18.24
C SER A 316 -25.84 3.63 17.58
N GLN A 317 -26.30 4.61 18.37
CA GLN A 317 -27.01 5.79 17.85
C GLN A 317 -26.11 6.77 17.11
N ARG A 318 -24.81 6.80 17.43
CA ARG A 318 -23.80 7.68 16.82
C ARG A 318 -22.76 6.93 16.00
N SER A 319 -23.09 5.69 15.59
CA SER A 319 -22.12 4.80 14.95
C SER A 319 -21.45 5.40 13.71
N PHE A 320 -22.19 6.15 12.89
CA PHE A 320 -21.63 6.73 11.66
C PHE A 320 -20.78 7.96 11.95
N THR A 321 -21.21 8.85 12.85
CA THR A 321 -20.38 9.97 13.29
C THR A 321 -19.10 9.49 13.99
N ILE A 322 -19.17 8.50 14.87
CA ILE A 322 -17.96 7.92 15.50
C ILE A 322 -17.03 7.35 14.43
N TYR A 323 -17.58 6.62 13.46
CA TYR A 323 -16.79 6.05 12.36
C TYR A 323 -16.07 7.11 11.53
N LEU A 324 -16.72 8.20 11.15
CA LEU A 324 -16.08 9.24 10.34
C LEU A 324 -15.04 10.03 11.12
N TRP A 325 -15.29 10.32 12.40
CA TRP A 325 -14.49 11.30 13.15
C TRP A 325 -13.40 10.69 14.04
N HIS A 326 -13.40 9.38 14.31
CA HIS A 326 -12.33 8.77 15.11
C HIS A 326 -10.91 8.88 14.52
N PRO A 327 -10.68 8.89 13.19
CA PRO A 327 -9.33 9.08 12.65
C PRO A 327 -8.78 10.47 12.99
N VAL A 328 -9.63 11.50 12.96
CA VAL A 328 -9.29 12.85 13.45
C VAL A 328 -8.94 12.80 14.93
N GLY A 329 -9.70 12.04 15.72
CA GLY A 329 -9.41 11.78 17.12
C GLY A 329 -8.01 11.20 17.35
N ILE A 330 -7.60 10.24 16.52
CA ILE A 330 -6.27 9.63 16.58
C ILE A 330 -5.19 10.65 16.23
N VAL A 331 -5.31 11.33 15.09
CA VAL A 331 -4.31 12.30 14.60
C VAL A 331 -4.09 13.43 15.62
N VAL A 332 -5.17 14.04 16.10
CA VAL A 332 -5.09 15.13 17.09
C VAL A 332 -4.44 14.65 18.39
N SER A 333 -4.80 13.45 18.86
CA SER A 333 -4.26 12.90 20.11
C SER A 333 -2.79 12.54 19.97
N PHE A 334 -2.41 11.92 18.86
CA PHE A 334 -1.03 11.57 18.55
C PHE A 334 -0.14 12.82 18.53
N VAL A 335 -0.59 13.87 17.83
CA VAL A 335 0.11 15.15 17.73
C VAL A 335 0.18 15.86 19.10
N ALA A 336 -0.90 15.82 19.90
CA ALA A 336 -0.91 16.42 21.23
C ALA A 336 0.07 15.72 22.19
N ILE A 337 0.08 14.39 22.19
CA ILE A 337 0.99 13.59 23.03
C ILE A 337 2.44 13.79 22.58
N GLY A 338 2.71 13.78 21.27
CA GLY A 338 4.05 14.03 20.72
C GLY A 338 4.63 15.39 21.13
N ARG A 339 3.80 16.41 21.33
CA ARG A 339 4.22 17.72 21.86
C ARG A 339 4.43 17.76 23.37
N ALA A 340 3.78 16.87 24.12
CA ALA A 340 3.87 16.82 25.59
C ALA A 340 5.17 16.16 26.10
N GLY A 341 6.00 15.62 25.20
CA GLY A 341 7.23 14.91 25.54
C GLY A 341 7.01 13.39 25.59
N PRO A 342 8.09 12.61 25.75
CA PRO A 342 8.01 11.18 25.55
C PRO A 342 7.48 10.47 26.82
N LEU A 343 6.61 9.48 26.63
CA LEU A 343 5.96 8.70 27.70
C LEU A 343 6.31 7.22 27.57
N PRO A 344 6.39 6.44 28.68
CA PRO A 344 6.66 5.01 28.57
C PRO A 344 5.55 4.33 27.77
N PHE A 345 5.90 3.32 26.96
CA PHE A 345 5.01 2.75 25.95
C PHE A 345 3.59 2.43 26.46
N GLY A 346 3.47 1.88 27.68
CA GLY A 346 2.18 1.62 28.31
C GLY A 346 1.37 2.89 28.58
N TYR A 347 2.01 3.94 29.12
CA TYR A 347 1.37 5.24 29.34
C TYR A 347 1.10 5.97 28.04
N TRP A 348 1.98 5.89 27.04
CA TRP A 348 1.77 6.45 25.72
C TRP A 348 0.56 5.80 25.03
N SER A 349 0.49 4.48 25.06
CA SER A 349 -0.61 3.70 24.47
C SER A 349 -1.95 3.98 25.17
N ALA A 350 -1.93 4.14 26.50
CA ALA A 350 -3.11 4.52 27.27
C ALA A 350 -3.53 5.97 26.97
N ALA A 351 -2.56 6.90 26.93
CA ALA A 351 -2.80 8.30 26.61
C ALA A 351 -3.37 8.47 25.19
N LEU A 352 -2.85 7.73 24.20
CA LEU A 352 -3.34 7.78 22.82
C LEU A 352 -4.79 7.33 22.72
N LEU A 353 -5.16 6.22 23.39
CA LEU A 353 -6.54 5.74 23.39
C LEU A 353 -7.48 6.67 24.15
N LEU A 354 -7.07 7.15 25.34
CA LEU A 354 -7.87 8.08 26.12
C LEU A 354 -8.08 9.41 25.37
N GLY A 355 -7.02 9.92 24.75
CA GLY A 355 -7.07 11.09 23.87
C GLY A 355 -8.01 10.85 22.68
N THR A 356 -7.84 9.72 21.98
CA THR A 356 -8.67 9.37 20.82
C THR A 356 -10.14 9.33 21.22
N VAL A 357 -10.47 8.67 22.34
CA VAL A 357 -11.85 8.61 22.85
C VAL A 357 -12.35 9.99 23.24
N ALA A 358 -11.53 10.83 23.90
CA ALA A 358 -11.92 12.17 24.33
C ALA A 358 -12.20 13.08 23.12
N VAL A 359 -11.26 13.18 22.17
CA VAL A 359 -11.40 14.02 20.98
C VAL A 359 -12.55 13.52 20.10
N THR A 360 -12.68 12.21 19.90
CA THR A 360 -13.81 11.64 19.16
C THR A 360 -15.14 11.95 19.85
N SER A 361 -15.19 11.91 21.19
CA SER A 361 -16.40 12.25 21.94
C SER A 361 -16.78 13.72 21.76
N ILE A 362 -15.81 14.63 21.75
CA ILE A 362 -16.03 16.06 21.44
C ILE A 362 -16.61 16.21 20.03
N LEU A 363 -16.00 15.57 19.04
CA LEU A 363 -16.46 15.61 17.65
C LEU A 363 -17.86 15.00 17.48
N VAL A 364 -18.19 13.95 18.24
CA VAL A 364 -19.53 13.35 18.27
C VAL A 364 -20.57 14.30 18.86
N ILE A 365 -20.20 15.11 19.87
CA ILE A 365 -21.09 16.14 20.42
C ILE A 365 -21.28 17.27 19.39
N SER A 366 -20.21 17.72 18.73
CA SER A 366 -20.24 18.81 17.76
C SER A 366 -21.00 18.45 16.47
N PHE A 367 -20.76 17.25 15.93
CA PHE A 367 -21.32 16.82 14.63
C PHE A 367 -22.49 15.85 14.76
N GLY A 368 -22.84 15.38 15.97
CA GLY A 368 -23.92 14.43 16.19
C GLY A 368 -25.30 14.92 15.75
N ALA A 369 -25.53 16.24 15.77
CA ALA A 369 -26.75 16.86 15.26
C ALA A 369 -26.96 16.62 13.76
N VAL A 370 -25.89 16.45 12.98
CA VAL A 370 -25.95 16.14 11.54
C VAL A 370 -26.59 14.77 11.32
N GLU A 371 -26.23 13.77 12.12
CA GLU A 371 -26.83 12.42 12.05
C GLU A 371 -28.31 12.42 12.48
N ASP A 372 -28.71 13.30 13.41
CA ASP A 372 -30.12 13.51 13.79
C ASP A 372 -30.94 14.14 12.64
N ILE A 373 -30.39 15.15 11.96
CA ILE A 373 -31.00 15.78 10.78
C ILE A 373 -31.17 14.77 9.64
N ALA A 374 -30.14 13.95 9.43
CA ALA A 374 -30.15 12.89 8.44
C ALA A 374 -31.25 11.86 8.76
N SER A 375 -31.45 11.55 10.05
CA SER A 375 -32.42 10.57 10.56
C SER A 375 -33.81 11.14 10.87
N ARG A 376 -34.06 12.44 10.62
CA ARG A 376 -35.29 13.17 11.00
C ARG A 376 -35.69 12.98 12.47
N ARG A 377 -34.70 12.92 13.37
CA ARG A 377 -34.91 12.84 14.82
C ARG A 377 -34.89 14.24 15.44
N PRO A 378 -35.55 14.48 16.59
CA PRO A 378 -35.38 15.72 17.34
C PRO A 378 -33.90 15.90 17.69
N ARG A 379 -33.36 17.11 17.46
CA ARG A 379 -31.94 17.42 17.66
C ARG A 379 -31.58 17.22 19.14
N ARG A 380 -30.64 16.31 19.43
CA ARG A 380 -30.15 16.08 20.79
C ARG A 380 -28.64 16.30 20.83
N TRP A 381 -28.22 17.37 21.49
CA TRP A 381 -26.81 17.72 21.71
C TRP A 381 -26.09 16.70 22.59
N LEU A 382 -26.79 16.14 23.58
CA LEU A 382 -26.33 15.05 24.41
C LEU A 382 -27.16 13.79 24.12
N PRO A 383 -26.54 12.63 23.88
CA PRO A 383 -27.26 11.37 23.77
C PRO A 383 -27.98 11.12 25.09
N ALA A 384 -29.31 11.21 25.10
CA ALA A 384 -30.08 10.97 26.32
C ALA A 384 -29.87 9.50 26.72
N PRO A 385 -29.32 9.20 27.92
CA PRO A 385 -29.34 7.84 28.42
C PRO A 385 -30.79 7.39 28.56
N ALA A 386 -31.06 6.12 28.28
CA ALA A 386 -32.31 5.52 28.69
C ALA A 386 -32.41 5.67 30.22
N GLN A 387 -33.38 6.47 30.67
CA GLN A 387 -33.81 6.70 32.06
C GLN A 387 -32.72 6.59 33.16
N HIS A 388 -32.35 7.75 33.72
CA HIS A 388 -31.77 7.95 35.06
C HIS A 388 -30.76 6.90 35.56
N ARG A 389 -29.46 7.19 35.39
CA ARG A 389 -28.44 7.04 36.45
C ARG A 389 -27.12 7.66 36.01
N ARG A 390 -26.47 8.40 36.92
CA ARG A 390 -25.16 9.04 36.74
C ARG A 390 -24.14 7.98 36.33
N PHE A 391 -23.60 8.11 35.12
CA PHE A 391 -22.58 7.22 34.58
C PHE A 391 -21.23 7.91 34.65
N VAL A 392 -20.23 7.27 35.27
CA VAL A 392 -18.85 7.74 35.33
C VAL A 392 -18.07 6.97 34.28
N TRP A 393 -17.47 7.68 33.33
CA TRP A 393 -16.80 7.12 32.15
C TRP A 393 -15.54 6.28 32.45
N ALA A 394 -14.95 6.46 33.63
CA ALA A 394 -13.61 5.97 33.93
C ALA A 394 -13.41 4.42 34.00
N PRO A 395 -14.27 3.62 34.66
CA PRO A 395 -13.92 2.23 34.96
C PRO A 395 -14.12 1.26 33.78
N ALA A 396 -15.04 1.54 32.86
CA ALA A 396 -15.27 0.69 31.67
C ALA A 396 -14.20 0.92 30.58
N VAL A 397 -13.78 2.17 30.41
CA VAL A 397 -12.68 2.54 29.51
C VAL A 397 -11.35 2.07 30.10
N ALA A 398 -11.14 2.22 31.41
CA ALA A 398 -9.97 1.66 32.09
C ALA A 398 -9.91 0.13 31.99
N GLY A 399 -11.04 -0.58 32.16
CA GLY A 399 -11.09 -2.03 32.02
C GLY A 399 -10.81 -2.53 30.60
N LEU A 400 -11.32 -1.82 29.58
CA LEU A 400 -11.03 -2.12 28.17
C LEU A 400 -9.57 -1.79 27.82
N ALA A 401 -9.04 -0.67 28.31
CA ALA A 401 -7.64 -0.28 28.16
C ALA A 401 -6.71 -1.28 28.86
N LEU A 402 -7.03 -1.74 30.08
CA LEU A 402 -6.29 -2.78 30.79
C LEU A 402 -6.34 -4.13 30.08
N MET A 403 -7.49 -4.51 29.50
CA MET A 403 -7.61 -5.74 28.70
C MET A 403 -6.77 -5.65 27.41
N VAL A 404 -6.79 -4.50 26.73
CA VAL A 404 -5.98 -4.25 25.53
C VAL A 404 -4.49 -4.19 25.87
N VAL A 405 -4.10 -3.50 26.95
CA VAL A 405 -2.74 -3.50 27.51
C VAL A 405 -2.30 -4.92 27.88
N SER A 406 -3.17 -5.74 28.47
CA SER A 406 -2.85 -7.14 28.80
C SER A 406 -2.70 -8.00 27.54
N LEU A 407 -3.54 -7.81 26.52
CA LEU A 407 -3.45 -8.53 25.25
C LEU A 407 -2.24 -8.07 24.40
N THR A 408 -1.84 -6.80 24.46
CA THR A 408 -0.62 -6.31 23.80
C THR A 408 0.64 -6.67 24.57
N SER A 409 0.56 -6.84 25.89
CA SER A 409 1.68 -7.30 26.74
C SER A 409 1.94 -8.81 26.63
N ILE A 410 0.98 -9.60 26.11
CA ILE A 410 1.16 -11.03 25.81
C ILE A 410 1.80 -11.24 24.42
N SER A 411 1.88 -10.20 23.58
CA SER A 411 2.43 -10.28 22.21
C SER A 411 3.60 -9.34 21.94
N VAL A 412 4.14 -8.69 22.96
CA VAL A 412 5.35 -7.87 22.86
C VAL A 412 6.40 -8.46 23.79
N GLU A 413 7.23 -9.30 23.22
CA GLU A 413 8.47 -9.75 23.83
C GLU A 413 9.38 -8.56 24.13
N ARG A 414 10.17 -8.72 25.19
CA ARG A 414 10.47 -7.72 26.22
C ARG A 414 11.52 -6.66 25.87
N ASP A 415 11.89 -6.49 24.59
CA ASP A 415 13.07 -5.70 24.22
C ASP A 415 12.75 -4.32 23.60
N ARG A 416 11.51 -4.06 23.20
CA ARG A 416 11.13 -2.81 22.48
C ARG A 416 10.76 -1.60 23.35
N ALA A 417 10.88 -1.69 24.67
CA ALA A 417 10.43 -0.59 25.54
C ALA A 417 11.43 0.59 25.62
N GLY A 418 12.70 0.36 25.26
CA GLY A 418 13.76 1.39 25.30
C GLY A 418 13.86 2.27 24.05
N GLU A 419 13.49 1.75 22.87
CA GLU A 419 13.77 2.40 21.57
C GLU A 419 12.69 3.38 21.11
N ILE A 420 11.49 3.33 21.69
CA ILE A 420 10.37 4.24 21.33
C ILE A 420 10.64 5.69 21.76
N PHE A 421 11.65 5.94 22.60
CA PHE A 421 11.94 7.24 23.19
C PHE A 421 12.93 8.12 22.41
N ALA A 422 13.62 7.60 21.38
CA ALA A 422 14.66 8.35 20.68
C ALA A 422 14.23 8.90 19.30
N ALA A 423 13.15 8.39 18.70
CA ALA A 423 12.72 8.79 17.36
C ALA A 423 11.72 9.96 17.40
N ARG A 424 12.18 11.17 17.06
CA ARG A 424 11.36 12.41 16.98
C ARG A 424 10.28 12.41 15.87
N ARG A 425 10.07 11.31 15.15
CA ARG A 425 8.99 11.16 14.15
C ARG A 425 8.55 9.69 14.09
N LEU A 426 7.62 9.30 14.95
CA LEU A 426 6.85 8.07 14.74
C LEU A 426 5.88 8.32 13.57
N PRO A 427 5.88 7.52 12.50
CA PRO A 427 4.82 7.55 11.49
C PRO A 427 3.51 7.05 12.11
N ILE A 428 2.41 7.77 11.89
CA ILE A 428 1.07 7.34 12.30
C ILE A 428 0.70 6.10 11.44
N PRO A 429 0.16 5.01 12.03
CA PRO A 429 -0.22 3.82 11.26
C PRO A 429 -1.15 4.17 10.09
N SER A 430 -0.90 3.58 8.91
CA SER A 430 -1.77 3.75 7.73
C SER A 430 -3.18 3.23 8.06
N GLN A 431 -4.22 3.95 7.64
CA GLN A 431 -5.61 3.77 8.11
C GLN A 431 -6.50 2.99 7.12
N GLY A 432 -5.91 2.40 6.07
CA GLY A 432 -6.61 1.60 5.06
C GLY A 432 -5.97 0.22 4.89
N PRO A 433 -6.72 -0.81 4.43
CA PRO A 433 -6.11 -2.05 4.00
C PRO A 433 -5.20 -1.77 2.79
N PRO A 434 -3.88 -2.05 2.84
CA PRO A 434 -3.06 -2.00 1.64
C PRO A 434 -3.60 -2.99 0.60
N LYS A 435 -3.79 -2.50 -0.63
CA LYS A 435 -4.22 -3.32 -1.75
C LYS A 435 -3.06 -4.26 -2.13
N PRO A 436 -3.32 -5.55 -2.41
CA PRO A 436 -2.31 -6.42 -2.98
C PRO A 436 -1.88 -5.87 -4.35
N ARG A 437 -0.56 -5.83 -4.61
CA ARG A 437 -0.05 -5.58 -5.95
C ARG A 437 -0.17 -6.91 -6.73
N PHE A 438 -0.82 -6.85 -7.89
CA PHE A 438 -1.12 -8.02 -8.71
C PHE A 438 -0.28 -7.95 -9.99
N ASP A 439 0.71 -8.82 -10.10
CA ASP A 439 1.66 -8.86 -11.22
C ASP A 439 1.06 -9.52 -12.49
N THR A 440 1.58 -9.14 -13.65
CA THR A 440 1.20 -9.61 -15.00
C THR A 440 2.11 -10.80 -15.40
N PRO A 441 1.64 -11.91 -16.01
CA PRO A 441 2.48 -13.06 -16.37
C PRO A 441 3.08 -13.00 -17.79
N ALA A 442 4.32 -13.50 -17.88
CA ALA A 442 5.08 -13.73 -19.12
C ALA A 442 4.55 -14.77 -20.09
N VAL A 443 4.71 -14.42 -21.37
CA VAL A 443 4.57 -15.31 -22.53
C VAL A 443 5.92 -16.01 -22.78
N PRO A 444 5.96 -17.34 -22.96
CA PRO A 444 7.20 -18.07 -23.22
C PRO A 444 7.59 -17.97 -24.70
N VAL A 445 8.89 -17.80 -24.99
CA VAL A 445 9.44 -17.86 -26.36
C VAL A 445 10.64 -18.80 -26.41
N ASP A 446 10.50 -19.86 -27.20
CA ASP A 446 11.54 -20.82 -27.58
C ASP A 446 12.45 -20.25 -28.68
N GLY A 447 13.75 -20.56 -28.65
CA GLY A 447 14.64 -20.39 -29.81
C GLY A 447 16.12 -20.22 -29.47
N ALA A 448 16.85 -21.32 -29.33
CA ALA A 448 18.31 -21.31 -29.21
C ALA A 448 18.99 -21.24 -30.60
N VAL A 449 20.00 -20.37 -30.76
CA VAL A 449 20.88 -20.31 -31.95
C VAL A 449 22.34 -20.60 -31.55
N SER A 450 23.06 -21.27 -32.47
CA SER A 450 24.22 -22.15 -32.21
C SER A 450 25.63 -21.48 -32.19
N PRO A 451 26.67 -22.17 -31.69
CA PRO A 451 27.88 -21.60 -31.06
C PRO A 451 29.06 -21.14 -31.94
N LYS A 452 28.92 -20.91 -33.25
CA LYS A 452 30.07 -21.01 -34.18
C LYS A 452 30.80 -19.73 -34.63
N GLN A 453 30.57 -18.55 -34.04
CA GLN A 453 31.30 -17.31 -34.40
C GLN A 453 32.16 -16.73 -33.26
N ARG A 454 32.58 -17.59 -32.33
CA ARG A 454 33.20 -17.23 -31.07
C ARG A 454 34.70 -17.57 -31.08
N THR A 455 35.57 -16.79 -31.74
CA THR A 455 37.02 -16.96 -31.51
C THR A 455 38.00 -15.82 -31.83
N ASP A 456 37.65 -14.72 -32.50
CA ASP A 456 38.71 -13.83 -33.06
C ASP A 456 38.91 -12.46 -32.37
N LEU A 457 38.41 -12.24 -31.16
CA LEU A 457 38.53 -10.93 -30.48
C LEU A 457 39.01 -11.05 -29.03
N VAL A 458 40.19 -11.62 -28.81
CA VAL A 458 40.93 -11.45 -27.55
C VAL A 458 42.41 -11.25 -27.87
N THR A 459 42.81 -10.00 -28.08
CA THR A 459 44.13 -9.43 -27.72
C THR A 459 44.22 -8.00 -28.25
N SER A 460 43.97 -7.01 -27.41
CA SER A 460 44.49 -5.66 -27.61
C SER A 460 44.76 -5.01 -26.24
N ARG A 461 45.94 -4.41 -26.12
CA ARG A 461 46.53 -3.83 -24.91
C ARG A 461 45.72 -2.62 -24.42
N ALA A 462 45.68 -2.45 -23.10
CA ALA A 462 45.22 -1.24 -22.43
C ALA A 462 46.08 -0.02 -22.82
N GLU A 463 45.47 0.97 -23.45
CA GLU A 463 46.04 2.32 -23.60
C GLU A 463 45.65 3.23 -22.42
N PRO A 464 46.46 4.26 -22.11
CA PRO A 464 46.24 5.16 -20.98
C PRO A 464 44.95 5.99 -21.11
N ALA A 465 44.52 6.57 -19.99
CA ALA A 465 43.31 7.37 -19.83
C ALA A 465 43.19 8.50 -20.87
N ASP A 466 41.96 8.65 -21.40
CA ASP A 466 41.57 9.65 -22.39
C ASP A 466 41.57 11.07 -21.78
N PRO A 467 42.27 12.07 -22.35
CA PRO A 467 42.28 13.46 -21.87
C PRO A 467 40.96 14.23 -22.10
N ALA A 468 39.93 13.64 -22.70
CA ALA A 468 38.78 14.37 -23.27
C ALA A 468 37.59 14.65 -22.33
N LEU A 469 37.82 15.11 -21.09
CA LEU A 469 36.73 15.59 -20.20
C LEU A 469 37.04 16.93 -19.51
N ALA A 470 37.66 17.87 -20.22
CA ALA A 470 37.65 19.27 -19.81
C ALA A 470 36.27 19.89 -20.12
N PRO A 471 35.70 20.73 -19.23
CA PRO A 471 34.45 21.43 -19.52
C PRO A 471 34.62 22.28 -20.78
N SER A 472 33.80 22.01 -21.78
CA SER A 472 33.81 22.78 -23.03
C SER A 472 33.28 24.19 -22.77
N PRO A 473 33.76 25.23 -23.49
CA PRO A 473 33.15 26.56 -23.45
C PRO A 473 31.64 26.46 -23.79
N PRO A 474 30.80 27.44 -23.38
CA PRO A 474 29.37 27.37 -23.58
C PRO A 474 29.04 27.18 -25.07
N SER A 475 28.68 25.95 -25.44
CA SER A 475 28.23 25.60 -26.77
C SER A 475 26.75 26.00 -26.92
N PRO A 476 26.25 26.22 -28.14
CA PRO A 476 24.81 26.40 -28.38
C PRO A 476 23.97 25.30 -27.73
N LEU A 477 24.42 24.04 -27.85
CA LEU A 477 23.83 22.88 -27.18
C LEU A 477 23.79 23.04 -25.64
N GLY A 478 24.89 23.51 -25.03
CA GLY A 478 24.95 23.73 -23.59
C GLY A 478 23.94 24.78 -23.10
N GLN A 479 23.75 25.86 -23.86
CA GLN A 479 22.76 26.90 -23.53
C GLN A 479 21.32 26.39 -23.64
N GLU A 480 21.05 25.54 -24.64
CA GLU A 480 19.74 24.91 -24.81
C GLU A 480 19.43 23.93 -23.67
N LEU A 481 20.42 23.11 -23.26
CA LEU A 481 20.31 22.22 -22.11
C LEU A 481 20.15 23.00 -20.80
N ASP A 482 20.82 24.13 -20.62
CA ASP A 482 20.67 25.00 -19.45
C ASP A 482 19.25 25.59 -19.37
N ALA A 483 18.74 26.13 -20.48
CA ALA A 483 17.38 26.67 -20.56
C ALA A 483 16.31 25.59 -20.32
N MET A 484 16.52 24.40 -20.86
CA MET A 484 15.67 23.24 -20.61
C MET A 484 15.68 22.85 -19.13
N PHE A 485 16.86 22.75 -18.52
CA PHE A 485 16.99 22.42 -17.10
C PHE A 485 16.30 23.45 -16.21
N ASP A 486 16.46 24.74 -16.49
CA ASP A 486 15.80 25.81 -15.72
C ASP A 486 14.27 25.73 -15.85
N SER A 487 13.76 25.47 -17.07
CA SER A 487 12.33 25.29 -17.32
C SER A 487 11.77 24.05 -16.62
N TRP A 488 12.47 22.93 -16.70
CA TRP A 488 12.12 21.68 -16.05
C TRP A 488 12.11 21.82 -14.53
N SER A 489 13.17 22.39 -13.97
CA SER A 489 13.33 22.62 -12.54
C SER A 489 12.21 23.50 -11.98
N GLN A 490 11.88 24.59 -12.68
CA GLN A 490 10.78 25.46 -12.30
C GLN A 490 9.41 24.78 -12.41
N ARG A 491 9.17 24.03 -13.51
CA ARG A 491 7.89 23.34 -13.76
C ARG A 491 7.57 22.31 -12.69
N TRP A 492 8.57 21.52 -12.31
CA TRP A 492 8.43 20.45 -11.32
C TRP A 492 8.73 20.89 -9.89
N SER A 493 8.99 22.18 -9.68
CA SER A 493 9.34 22.74 -8.37
C SER A 493 10.48 21.96 -7.69
N ILE A 494 11.52 21.64 -8.48
CA ILE A 494 12.65 20.85 -8.03
C ILE A 494 13.39 21.65 -6.94
N THR A 495 13.40 21.10 -5.72
CA THR A 495 14.03 21.74 -4.55
C THR A 495 15.55 21.72 -4.65
N GLY A 496 16.08 20.74 -5.36
CA GLY A 496 17.51 20.48 -5.46
C GLY A 496 17.80 19.41 -6.48
N ALA A 497 18.75 19.67 -7.38
CA ALA A 497 19.19 18.68 -8.35
C ALA A 497 20.64 18.91 -8.78
N GLU A 498 21.34 17.80 -9.04
CA GLU A 498 22.60 17.72 -9.76
C GLU A 498 22.40 16.79 -10.95
N VAL A 499 22.59 17.32 -12.16
CA VAL A 499 22.33 16.58 -13.40
C VAL A 499 23.52 16.67 -14.34
N GLY A 500 23.63 15.70 -15.24
CA GLY A 500 24.58 15.80 -16.33
C GLY A 500 24.34 14.80 -17.43
N ALA A 501 24.97 15.07 -18.57
CA ALA A 501 24.93 14.23 -19.75
C ALA A 501 26.28 14.27 -20.47
N THR A 502 26.69 13.16 -21.08
CA THR A 502 27.92 13.11 -21.88
C THR A 502 27.81 12.16 -23.06
N ARG A 503 28.51 12.53 -24.13
CA ARG A 503 28.69 11.75 -25.36
C ARG A 503 30.15 11.83 -25.80
N PRO A 504 30.76 10.74 -26.31
CA PRO A 504 32.19 10.73 -26.63
C PRO A 504 32.56 11.82 -27.62
N ASN A 505 33.66 12.54 -27.36
CA ASN A 505 34.24 13.53 -28.28
C ASN A 505 33.27 14.61 -28.79
N LYS A 506 32.12 14.77 -28.13
CA LYS A 506 31.05 15.70 -28.49
C LYS A 506 30.86 16.72 -27.37
N PHE A 507 30.48 16.26 -26.17
CA PHE A 507 30.24 17.17 -25.05
C PHE A 507 30.24 16.48 -23.67
N LEU A 508 30.44 17.31 -22.65
CA LEU A 508 30.10 17.06 -21.25
C LEU A 508 29.26 18.24 -20.76
N TRP A 509 28.04 17.98 -20.32
CA TRP A 509 27.15 18.96 -19.74
C TRP A 509 26.82 18.58 -18.30
N GLN A 510 26.88 19.56 -17.40
CA GLN A 510 26.57 19.38 -15.99
C GLN A 510 25.89 20.64 -15.46
N ARG A 511 24.83 20.46 -14.67
CA ARG A 511 24.12 21.55 -13.99
C ARG A 511 23.79 21.13 -12.57
N ALA A 512 23.70 22.13 -11.69
CA ALA A 512 23.17 21.96 -10.36
C ALA A 512 22.32 23.19 -9.99
N SER A 513 21.29 22.98 -9.18
CA SER A 513 20.46 24.05 -8.65
C SER A 513 19.80 23.63 -7.34
N GLY A 514 19.47 24.62 -6.51
CA GLY A 514 18.81 24.41 -5.23
C GLY A 514 19.74 23.88 -4.15
N ILE A 515 19.23 22.96 -3.34
CA ILE A 515 19.96 22.37 -2.19
C ILE A 515 20.21 20.89 -2.38
N ASP A 516 21.26 20.35 -1.78
CA ASP A 516 21.49 18.90 -1.72
C ASP A 516 20.62 18.24 -0.62
N ILE A 517 20.80 16.93 -0.42
CA ILE A 517 20.04 16.17 0.60
C ILE A 517 20.36 16.61 2.05
N THR A 518 21.48 17.29 2.28
CA THR A 518 21.86 17.82 3.59
C THR A 518 21.26 19.21 3.85
N GLY A 519 20.74 19.86 2.79
CA GLY A 519 20.17 21.19 2.83
C GLY A 519 21.16 22.31 2.47
N GLU A 520 22.38 21.95 2.10
CA GLU A 520 23.41 22.88 1.65
C GLU A 520 23.26 23.17 0.15
N PRO A 521 23.80 24.28 -0.40
CA PRO A 521 23.71 24.58 -1.81
C PRO A 521 24.26 23.44 -2.71
N ALA A 522 23.44 22.98 -3.65
CA ALA A 522 23.84 21.95 -4.61
C ALA A 522 24.84 22.50 -5.63
N GLY A 523 25.89 21.73 -5.93
CA GLY A 523 26.92 22.05 -6.91
C GLY A 523 27.27 20.83 -7.76
N VAL A 524 27.85 21.04 -8.95
CA VAL A 524 28.23 19.94 -9.86
C VAL A 524 29.31 19.01 -9.28
N ASP A 525 30.05 19.50 -8.29
CA ASP A 525 31.05 18.75 -7.52
C ASP A 525 30.51 18.22 -6.17
N THR A 526 29.24 18.50 -5.84
CA THR A 526 28.60 17.94 -4.65
C THR A 526 28.62 16.42 -4.73
N ARG A 527 29.04 15.80 -3.63
CA ARG A 527 29.10 14.34 -3.52
C ARG A 527 27.82 13.84 -2.87
N PHE A 528 27.20 12.84 -3.48
CA PHE A 528 25.93 12.25 -3.04
C PHE A 528 26.00 10.73 -3.06
N ASP A 529 25.14 10.10 -2.24
CA ASP A 529 25.04 8.63 -2.17
C ASP A 529 24.24 8.13 -3.36
N ILE A 530 24.87 7.28 -4.17
CA ILE A 530 24.25 6.71 -5.37
C ILE A 530 23.39 5.48 -5.05
N GLY A 531 23.30 5.11 -3.77
CA GLY A 531 22.48 4.04 -3.27
C GLY A 531 22.70 2.75 -4.05
N SER A 532 21.61 2.20 -4.60
CA SER A 532 21.65 0.93 -5.32
C SER A 532 22.36 0.97 -6.68
N ILE A 533 22.76 2.12 -7.21
CA ILE A 533 23.66 2.17 -8.39
C ILE A 533 24.99 1.46 -8.07
N THR A 534 25.39 1.38 -6.80
CA THR A 534 26.51 0.56 -6.31
C THR A 534 26.48 -0.89 -6.84
N LYS A 535 25.31 -1.47 -7.11
CA LYS A 535 25.16 -2.81 -7.68
C LYS A 535 25.79 -2.98 -9.06
N THR A 536 25.87 -1.90 -9.84
CA THR A 536 26.56 -1.89 -11.13
C THR A 536 28.07 -2.12 -10.95
N PHE A 537 28.68 -1.51 -9.93
CA PHE A 537 30.10 -1.71 -9.59
C PHE A 537 30.36 -3.14 -9.10
N THR A 538 29.51 -3.64 -8.20
CA THR A 538 29.60 -5.02 -7.72
C THR A 538 29.46 -6.01 -8.86
N THR A 539 28.50 -5.79 -9.75
CA THR A 539 28.30 -6.66 -10.92
C THR A 539 29.50 -6.63 -11.85
N ALA A 540 30.07 -5.45 -12.12
CA ALA A 540 31.27 -5.34 -12.93
C ALA A 540 32.42 -6.19 -12.37
N ILE A 541 32.65 -6.15 -11.05
CA ILE A 541 33.68 -7.00 -10.41
C ILE A 541 33.33 -8.48 -10.54
N VAL A 542 32.08 -8.88 -10.29
CA VAL A 542 31.64 -10.28 -10.47
C VAL A 542 31.89 -10.73 -11.91
N MET A 543 31.54 -9.90 -12.90
CA MET A 543 31.69 -10.24 -14.31
C MET A 543 33.16 -10.26 -14.77
N GLN A 544 34.03 -9.39 -14.23
CA GLN A 544 35.48 -9.52 -14.44
C GLN A 544 36.01 -10.85 -13.90
N LEU A 545 35.54 -11.28 -12.73
CA LEU A 545 35.92 -12.58 -12.15
C LEU A 545 35.33 -13.76 -12.95
N VAL A 546 34.20 -13.58 -13.63
CA VAL A 546 33.66 -14.55 -14.60
C VAL A 546 34.53 -14.62 -15.85
N ASP A 547 34.95 -13.47 -16.38
CA ASP A 547 35.86 -13.40 -17.53
C ASP A 547 37.22 -14.06 -17.21
N GLU A 548 37.69 -13.95 -15.96
CA GLU A 548 38.89 -14.61 -15.43
C GLU A 548 38.69 -16.11 -15.12
N GLY A 549 37.45 -16.63 -15.19
CA GLY A 549 37.13 -18.02 -14.82
C GLY A 549 37.20 -18.32 -13.32
N THR A 550 37.26 -17.28 -12.47
CA THR A 550 37.28 -17.40 -11.00
C THR A 550 35.88 -17.64 -10.43
N ILE A 551 34.84 -17.13 -11.10
CA ILE A 551 33.44 -17.33 -10.78
C ILE A 551 32.75 -17.94 -12.00
N ASP A 552 31.91 -18.95 -11.79
CA ASP A 552 30.96 -19.41 -12.80
C ASP A 552 29.57 -18.86 -12.45
N LEU A 553 28.84 -18.33 -13.43
CA LEU A 553 27.50 -17.78 -13.20
C LEU A 553 26.51 -18.87 -12.78
N ASP A 554 26.70 -20.08 -13.30
CA ASP A 554 25.77 -21.19 -13.11
C ASP A 554 26.21 -22.12 -11.97
N GLU A 555 27.30 -21.79 -11.25
CA GLU A 555 27.68 -22.53 -10.05
C GLU A 555 26.68 -22.28 -8.91
N PRO A 556 26.31 -23.31 -8.15
CA PRO A 556 25.56 -23.14 -6.91
C PRO A 556 26.36 -22.30 -5.91
N LEU A 557 25.68 -21.41 -5.19
CA LEU A 557 26.27 -20.57 -4.16
C LEU A 557 26.95 -21.45 -3.09
N PRO A 558 28.29 -21.34 -2.93
CA PRO A 558 29.01 -22.13 -1.94
C PRO A 558 28.70 -21.64 -0.51
N GLU A 559 29.14 -22.40 0.48
CA GLU A 559 29.17 -21.91 1.85
C GLU A 559 30.13 -20.72 1.97
N LEU A 560 29.66 -19.64 2.60
CA LEU A 560 30.40 -18.40 2.76
C LEU A 560 30.87 -18.22 4.21
N ARG A 561 32.17 -17.97 4.41
CA ARG A 561 32.78 -17.79 5.74
C ARG A 561 32.18 -16.64 6.54
N ALA A 562 31.70 -15.61 5.85
CA ALA A 562 31.10 -14.43 6.48
C ALA A 562 29.71 -14.69 7.10
N VAL A 563 29.02 -15.74 6.64
CA VAL A 563 27.66 -16.12 7.08
C VAL A 563 27.60 -17.63 7.31
N PRO A 564 28.30 -18.14 8.35
CA PRO A 564 28.31 -19.57 8.63
C PRO A 564 26.89 -20.07 8.92
N SER A 565 26.56 -21.26 8.43
CA SER A 565 25.21 -21.86 8.56
C SER A 565 24.08 -21.16 7.78
N PHE A 566 24.40 -20.43 6.71
CA PHE A 566 23.37 -19.95 5.78
C PHE A 566 22.54 -21.14 5.24
N PRO A 567 21.21 -21.16 5.41
CA PRO A 567 20.40 -22.36 5.22
C PRO A 567 20.16 -22.74 3.75
N TYR A 568 20.47 -21.84 2.80
CA TYR A 568 20.17 -22.01 1.38
C TYR A 568 21.42 -22.26 0.52
N VAL A 569 22.53 -22.69 1.12
CA VAL A 569 23.75 -23.09 0.39
C VAL A 569 23.40 -24.13 -0.68
N GLY A 570 23.93 -23.93 -1.88
CA GLY A 570 23.73 -24.81 -3.03
C GLY A 570 22.33 -24.77 -3.68
N GLN A 571 21.37 -23.98 -3.17
CA GLN A 571 20.01 -23.93 -3.73
C GLN A 571 19.82 -22.88 -4.83
N MET A 572 20.70 -21.89 -4.90
CA MET A 572 20.66 -20.79 -5.86
C MET A 572 22.03 -20.60 -6.49
N THR A 573 22.08 -20.10 -7.73
CA THR A 573 23.31 -19.82 -8.46
C THR A 573 23.77 -18.37 -8.31
N VAL A 574 25.00 -18.06 -8.73
CA VAL A 574 25.49 -16.67 -8.84
C VAL A 574 24.61 -15.86 -9.79
N ARG A 575 24.15 -16.47 -10.88
CA ARG A 575 23.17 -15.88 -11.81
C ARG A 575 21.87 -15.54 -11.11
N ASP A 576 21.34 -16.42 -10.27
CA ASP A 576 20.11 -16.14 -9.52
C ASP A 576 20.26 -14.94 -8.59
N LEU A 577 21.44 -14.75 -7.98
CA LEU A 577 21.70 -13.59 -7.16
C LEU A 577 21.69 -12.30 -7.99
N LEU A 578 22.45 -12.27 -9.09
CA LEU A 578 22.59 -11.11 -9.98
C LEU A 578 21.25 -10.64 -10.56
N TYR A 579 20.40 -11.57 -10.98
CA TYR A 579 19.10 -11.30 -11.60
C TYR A 579 17.94 -11.17 -10.60
N HIS A 580 18.22 -11.12 -9.29
CA HIS A 580 17.18 -11.06 -8.27
C HIS A 580 16.20 -12.26 -8.29
N ARG A 581 16.68 -13.45 -8.67
CA ARG A 581 15.91 -14.70 -8.78
C ARG A 581 16.10 -15.68 -7.62
N SER A 582 16.72 -15.25 -6.52
CA SER A 582 17.02 -16.10 -5.37
C SER A 582 15.81 -16.49 -4.50
N GLY A 583 14.74 -15.71 -4.54
CA GLY A 583 13.62 -15.83 -3.61
C GLY A 583 13.91 -15.30 -2.19
N LEU A 584 15.11 -14.78 -1.91
CA LEU A 584 15.47 -14.27 -0.59
C LEU A 584 14.63 -13.04 -0.21
N VAL A 585 14.24 -12.95 1.06
CA VAL A 585 13.61 -11.73 1.60
C VAL A 585 14.64 -10.60 1.61
N ASN A 586 14.24 -9.40 1.20
CA ASN A 586 15.10 -8.23 1.33
C ASN A 586 15.23 -7.87 2.81
N PHE A 587 16.46 -7.78 3.32
CA PHE A 587 16.68 -7.56 4.75
C PHE A 587 15.99 -6.28 5.26
N ARG A 588 15.84 -5.26 4.41
CA ARG A 588 15.16 -3.99 4.71
C ARG A 588 13.65 -4.14 4.89
N ASP A 589 13.06 -5.18 4.34
CA ASP A 589 11.63 -5.46 4.38
C ASP A 589 11.28 -6.48 5.49
N THR A 590 12.25 -6.82 6.35
CA THR A 590 12.05 -7.75 7.46
C THR A 590 11.43 -7.05 8.67
N PRO A 591 10.64 -7.77 9.49
CA PRO A 591 10.17 -7.31 10.79
C PRO A 591 11.26 -6.69 11.69
N GLU A 592 12.49 -7.24 11.67
CA GLU A 592 13.64 -6.67 12.38
C GLU A 592 13.94 -5.24 11.91
N SER A 593 14.16 -5.06 10.61
CA SER A 593 14.44 -3.75 10.01
C SER A 593 13.26 -2.77 10.13
N ALA A 594 12.02 -3.27 10.09
CA ALA A 594 10.83 -2.44 10.26
C ALA A 594 10.67 -1.96 11.71
N SER A 595 11.13 -2.75 12.68
CA SER A 595 10.98 -2.44 14.09
C SER A 595 12.07 -1.54 14.65
N ASP A 596 13.30 -1.77 14.24
CA ASP A 596 14.41 -0.86 14.47
C ASP A 596 15.22 -0.81 13.16
N PRO A 597 15.05 0.26 12.36
CA PRO A 597 15.82 0.47 11.15
C PRO A 597 17.33 0.45 11.38
N PHE A 598 17.82 0.71 12.60
CA PHE A 598 19.24 0.76 12.93
C PHE A 598 19.82 -0.57 13.44
N SER A 599 18.98 -1.57 13.72
CA SER A 599 19.38 -2.85 14.34
C SER A 599 20.31 -3.70 13.48
N ILE A 600 20.27 -3.50 12.16
CA ILE A 600 21.08 -4.23 11.20
C ILE A 600 22.29 -3.37 10.86
N VAL A 601 23.45 -3.75 11.42
CA VAL A 601 24.69 -2.96 11.29
C VAL A 601 25.59 -3.53 10.20
N THR A 602 25.79 -4.86 10.17
CA THR A 602 26.77 -5.49 9.26
C THR A 602 26.11 -6.20 8.08
N PRO A 603 26.83 -6.36 6.95
CA PRO A 603 26.37 -7.17 5.82
C PRO A 603 25.98 -8.60 6.21
N ALA A 604 26.78 -9.25 7.06
CA ALA A 604 26.52 -10.60 7.53
C ALA A 604 25.23 -10.66 8.37
N GLN A 605 25.02 -9.70 9.26
CA GLN A 605 23.77 -9.60 10.03
C GLN A 605 22.56 -9.43 9.11
N ALA A 606 22.66 -8.56 8.09
CA ALA A 606 21.59 -8.34 7.13
C ALA A 606 21.20 -9.62 6.38
N VAL A 607 22.18 -10.39 5.92
CA VAL A 607 21.97 -11.69 5.28
C VAL A 607 21.33 -12.69 6.25
N MET A 608 21.83 -12.78 7.48
CA MET A 608 21.30 -13.73 8.46
C MET A 608 19.89 -13.37 8.92
N VAL A 609 19.55 -12.08 9.01
CA VAL A 609 18.19 -11.62 9.30
C VAL A 609 17.24 -12.01 8.17
N SER A 610 17.62 -11.80 6.91
CA SER A 610 16.87 -12.30 5.75
C SER A 610 16.67 -13.82 5.80
N ALA A 611 17.72 -14.57 6.16
CA ALA A 611 17.72 -16.02 6.19
C ALA A 611 16.81 -16.65 7.26
N LYS A 612 16.30 -15.88 8.23
CA LYS A 612 15.29 -16.34 9.19
C LYS A 612 13.93 -16.63 8.55
N TYR A 613 13.69 -16.08 7.36
CA TYR A 613 12.44 -16.21 6.64
C TYR A 613 12.60 -17.21 5.49
N PRO A 614 11.54 -17.99 5.16
CA PRO A 614 11.56 -18.88 4.02
C PRO A 614 11.74 -18.09 2.71
N LEU A 615 12.28 -18.75 1.68
CA LEU A 615 12.30 -18.16 0.34
C LEU A 615 10.88 -17.85 -0.12
N GLN A 616 10.69 -16.68 -0.71
CA GLN A 616 9.41 -16.21 -1.25
C GLN A 616 8.95 -17.05 -2.46
N PHE A 617 9.91 -17.65 -3.16
CA PHE A 617 9.73 -18.57 -4.28
C PHE A 617 10.99 -19.41 -4.47
N ALA A 618 10.90 -20.49 -5.24
CA ALA A 618 12.05 -21.33 -5.54
C ALA A 618 13.08 -20.56 -6.41
N PRO A 619 14.40 -20.67 -6.15
CA PRO A 619 15.42 -20.00 -6.94
C PRO A 619 15.27 -20.24 -8.44
N GLY A 620 15.53 -19.20 -9.25
CA GLY A 620 15.43 -19.22 -10.71
C GLY A 620 14.00 -19.12 -11.27
N THR A 621 12.95 -19.26 -10.44
CA THR A 621 11.55 -19.34 -10.93
C THR A 621 10.83 -18.00 -11.06
N LYS A 622 11.25 -16.97 -10.33
CA LYS A 622 10.66 -15.61 -10.35
C LYS A 622 11.73 -14.58 -10.07
N ILE A 623 11.39 -13.30 -10.24
CA ILE A 623 12.26 -12.16 -9.91
C ILE A 623 11.61 -11.37 -8.76
N ALA A 624 12.39 -11.04 -7.73
CA ALA A 624 12.00 -10.07 -6.71
C ALA A 624 13.24 -9.32 -6.23
N TYR A 625 13.24 -8.00 -6.41
CA TYR A 625 14.36 -7.15 -6.02
C TYR A 625 14.70 -7.32 -4.54
N THR A 626 15.96 -7.62 -4.26
CA THR A 626 16.46 -7.82 -2.89
C THR A 626 17.92 -7.42 -2.79
N SER A 627 18.23 -6.54 -1.84
CA SER A 627 19.61 -6.13 -1.60
C SER A 627 20.43 -7.23 -0.93
N THR A 628 19.77 -8.21 -0.32
CA THR A 628 20.41 -9.39 0.30
C THR A 628 21.26 -10.16 -0.73
N ASN A 629 20.82 -10.24 -1.98
CA ASN A 629 21.59 -10.92 -3.04
C ASN A 629 22.95 -10.29 -3.27
N PHE A 630 23.00 -8.96 -3.31
CA PHE A 630 24.23 -8.25 -3.57
C PHE A 630 25.20 -8.30 -2.40
N LEU A 631 24.69 -8.37 -1.16
CA LEU A 631 25.52 -8.65 0.02
C LEU A 631 26.19 -10.03 -0.08
N LEU A 632 25.45 -11.06 -0.50
CA LEU A 632 26.01 -12.40 -0.75
C LEU A 632 27.05 -12.40 -1.87
N LEU A 633 26.80 -11.67 -2.97
CA LEU A 633 27.78 -11.51 -4.06
C LEU A 633 29.07 -10.83 -3.58
N GLY A 634 28.95 -9.80 -2.74
CA GLY A 634 30.11 -9.15 -2.11
C GLY A 634 30.95 -10.13 -1.29
N MET A 635 30.29 -10.90 -0.42
CA MET A 635 30.96 -11.92 0.40
C MET A 635 31.60 -13.02 -0.45
N LEU A 636 30.97 -13.40 -1.57
CA LEU A 636 31.51 -14.37 -2.51
C LEU A 636 32.79 -13.86 -3.18
N ILE A 637 32.81 -12.63 -3.72
CA ILE A 637 34.00 -12.09 -4.37
C ILE A 637 35.16 -11.93 -3.38
N GLU A 638 34.89 -11.54 -2.14
CA GLU A 638 35.92 -11.46 -1.10
C GLU A 638 36.48 -12.84 -0.77
N GLN A 639 35.62 -13.85 -0.62
CA GLN A 639 36.05 -15.22 -0.33
C GLN A 639 36.87 -15.84 -1.47
N ARG A 640 36.50 -15.58 -2.73
CA ARG A 640 37.19 -16.13 -3.91
C ARG A 640 38.55 -15.49 -4.14
N THR A 641 38.69 -14.20 -3.83
CA THR A 641 39.90 -13.43 -4.11
C THR A 641 40.82 -13.26 -2.90
N GLY A 642 40.30 -13.40 -1.68
CA GLY A 642 40.99 -13.08 -0.44
C GLY A 642 41.18 -11.57 -0.20
N ARG A 643 40.49 -10.72 -0.96
CA ARG A 643 40.60 -9.25 -0.91
C ARG A 643 39.27 -8.65 -0.48
N THR A 644 39.28 -7.49 0.16
CA THR A 644 38.01 -6.84 0.55
C THR A 644 37.31 -6.23 -0.66
N PHE A 645 35.99 -6.01 -0.55
CA PHE A 645 35.19 -5.33 -1.56
C PHE A 645 35.78 -3.96 -1.90
N ASP A 646 36.21 -3.20 -0.88
CA ASP A 646 36.83 -1.88 -1.09
C ASP A 646 38.15 -1.97 -1.84
N GLN A 647 38.98 -2.99 -1.57
CA GLN A 647 40.21 -3.22 -2.33
C GLN A 647 39.91 -3.55 -3.79
N LEU A 648 38.95 -4.44 -4.04
CA LEU A 648 38.52 -4.80 -5.39
C LEU A 648 37.95 -3.59 -6.13
N LEU A 649 37.09 -2.79 -5.47
CA LEU A 649 36.51 -1.57 -6.02
C LEU A 649 37.61 -0.59 -6.44
N HIS A 650 38.57 -0.29 -5.56
CA HIS A 650 39.65 0.66 -5.87
C HIS A 650 40.54 0.15 -6.99
N GLU A 651 41.06 -1.07 -6.88
CA GLU A 651 42.10 -1.55 -7.76
C GLU A 651 41.60 -1.96 -9.14
N ARG A 652 40.38 -2.51 -9.21
CA ARG A 652 39.81 -3.00 -10.48
C ARG A 652 39.01 -1.94 -11.21
N LEU A 653 38.41 -0.98 -10.50
CA LEU A 653 37.49 0.00 -11.08
C LEU A 653 37.97 1.44 -10.90
N LEU A 654 38.16 1.91 -9.66
CA LEU A 654 38.36 3.35 -9.43
C LEU A 654 39.70 3.87 -9.96
N THR A 655 40.81 3.23 -9.60
CA THR A 655 42.15 3.66 -10.02
C THR A 655 42.37 3.55 -11.53
N PRO A 656 41.99 2.44 -12.21
CA PRO A 656 42.16 2.33 -13.66
C PRO A 656 41.32 3.35 -14.46
N LEU A 657 40.18 3.78 -13.91
CA LEU A 657 39.27 4.72 -14.57
C LEU A 657 39.45 6.18 -14.11
N GLY A 658 40.33 6.44 -13.13
CA GLY A 658 40.55 7.78 -12.58
C GLY A 658 39.33 8.37 -11.85
N LEU A 659 38.55 7.54 -11.15
CA LEU A 659 37.33 7.95 -10.43
C LEU A 659 37.66 8.47 -9.02
N ASP A 660 38.40 9.57 -8.95
CA ASP A 660 39.01 10.09 -7.71
C ASP A 660 38.00 10.66 -6.69
N LYS A 661 36.75 10.92 -7.10
CA LYS A 661 35.68 11.44 -6.23
C LYS A 661 34.78 10.34 -5.69
N VAL A 662 35.02 9.08 -6.07
CA VAL A 662 34.31 7.93 -5.53
C VAL A 662 34.90 7.54 -4.17
N THR A 663 34.07 7.46 -3.13
CA THR A 663 34.43 6.80 -1.87
C THR A 663 33.35 5.82 -1.47
N HIS A 664 33.74 4.77 -0.76
CA HIS A 664 32.79 3.83 -0.16
C HIS A 664 32.64 4.10 1.33
N LEU A 665 31.39 4.17 1.78
CA LEU A 665 31.04 4.38 3.17
C LEU A 665 31.10 3.06 3.94
N PRO A 666 31.67 3.06 5.17
CA PRO A 666 31.67 1.88 6.00
C PRO A 666 30.24 1.47 6.36
N SER A 667 30.06 0.21 6.75
CA SER A 667 28.81 -0.26 7.33
C SER A 667 28.47 0.53 8.60
N GLN A 668 27.22 0.94 8.73
CA GLN A 668 26.72 1.69 9.87
C GLN A 668 25.31 1.20 10.26
N PRO A 669 24.83 1.48 11.49
CA PRO A 669 23.50 1.08 11.92
C PRO A 669 22.43 1.47 10.90
N GLY A 670 21.69 0.48 10.41
CA GLY A 670 20.61 0.64 9.42
C GLY A 670 21.03 0.87 7.98
N ALA A 671 22.32 1.05 7.74
CA ALA A 671 22.90 1.06 6.42
C ALA A 671 24.13 0.14 6.41
N PRO A 672 23.93 -1.18 6.23
CA PRO A 672 25.04 -2.12 6.08
C PRO A 672 26.02 -1.76 4.96
N ASN A 673 25.61 -0.90 4.01
CA ASN A 673 26.41 -0.43 2.88
C ASN A 673 27.01 -1.61 2.12
N TYR A 674 28.34 -1.64 1.96
CA TYR A 674 29.04 -2.76 1.33
C TYR A 674 28.71 -2.88 -0.17
N SER A 675 28.62 -4.10 -0.70
CA SER A 675 28.45 -4.38 -2.13
C SER A 675 27.05 -4.06 -2.70
N THR A 676 26.12 -3.55 -1.90
CA THR A 676 24.76 -3.21 -2.36
C THR A 676 24.46 -1.71 -2.36
N SER A 677 25.20 -0.90 -1.60
CA SER A 677 25.00 0.55 -1.43
C SER A 677 26.20 1.19 -0.72
N GLY A 678 26.21 2.52 -0.59
CA GLY A 678 27.21 3.25 0.21
C GLY A 678 28.34 3.87 -0.62
N ILE A 679 28.24 3.87 -1.96
CA ILE A 679 29.14 4.67 -2.78
C ILE A 679 28.69 6.14 -2.78
N LEU A 680 29.60 7.05 -2.39
CA LEU A 680 29.48 8.49 -2.57
C LEU A 680 30.30 8.93 -3.77
N THR A 681 29.72 9.71 -4.68
CA THR A 681 30.42 10.31 -5.83
C THR A 681 29.75 11.60 -6.28
N ASN A 682 30.33 12.30 -7.26
CA ASN A 682 29.72 13.46 -7.90
C ASN A 682 29.19 13.11 -9.30
N THR A 683 28.54 14.09 -9.94
CA THR A 683 27.98 13.96 -11.30
C THR A 683 29.03 13.56 -12.34
N SER A 684 30.24 14.12 -12.27
CA SER A 684 31.28 13.89 -13.28
C SER A 684 31.77 12.44 -13.28
N ASP A 685 32.14 11.92 -12.11
CA ASP A 685 32.64 10.55 -11.98
C ASP A 685 31.52 9.52 -12.19
N LEU A 686 30.27 9.85 -11.87
CA LEU A 686 29.14 8.97 -12.18
C LEU A 686 28.87 8.86 -13.69
N LEU A 687 29.03 9.95 -14.45
CA LEU A 687 28.97 9.92 -15.91
C LEU A 687 30.13 9.11 -16.50
N ARG A 688 31.35 9.30 -15.98
CA ARG A 688 32.53 8.50 -16.38
C ARG A 688 32.31 7.02 -16.11
N TRP A 689 31.74 6.67 -14.96
CA TRP A 689 31.38 5.28 -14.65
C TRP A 689 30.39 4.69 -15.67
N GLY A 690 29.29 5.40 -15.94
CA GLY A 690 28.30 4.93 -16.92
C GLY A 690 28.88 4.74 -18.32
N ALA A 691 29.74 5.67 -18.75
CA ALA A 691 30.48 5.58 -20.02
C ALA A 691 31.43 4.37 -20.05
N ALA A 692 32.27 4.23 -19.02
CA ALA A 692 33.24 3.15 -18.95
C ALA A 692 32.57 1.78 -18.95
N LEU A 693 31.45 1.65 -18.22
CA LEU A 693 30.72 0.41 -18.05
C LEU A 693 29.96 -0.01 -19.31
N TYR A 694 29.13 0.88 -19.86
CA TYR A 694 28.16 0.50 -20.89
C TYR A 694 28.64 0.74 -22.32
N ARG A 695 29.63 1.62 -22.52
CA ARG A 695 30.02 2.09 -23.85
C ARG A 695 31.45 1.72 -24.22
N ASP A 696 32.42 2.05 -23.35
CA ASP A 696 33.83 2.06 -23.75
C ASP A 696 34.46 0.66 -23.88
N GLY A 697 33.77 -0.39 -23.41
CA GLY A 697 34.30 -1.76 -23.36
C GLY A 697 35.54 -1.91 -22.47
N ARG A 698 35.77 -0.96 -21.55
CA ARG A 698 36.97 -0.89 -20.70
C ARG A 698 36.84 -1.67 -19.39
N VAL A 699 35.60 -1.95 -18.96
CA VAL A 699 35.33 -2.49 -17.61
C VAL A 699 35.09 -4.00 -17.62
N VAL A 700 34.32 -4.50 -18.57
CA VAL A 700 33.95 -5.92 -18.71
C VAL A 700 34.05 -6.34 -20.17
N SER A 701 34.17 -7.65 -20.44
CA SER A 701 34.14 -8.16 -21.81
C SER A 701 32.79 -7.88 -22.49
N ALA A 702 32.74 -7.88 -23.82
CA ALA A 702 31.48 -7.72 -24.56
C ALA A 702 30.44 -8.80 -24.18
N ARG A 703 30.88 -10.03 -23.90
CA ARG A 703 30.01 -11.11 -23.41
C ARG A 703 29.45 -10.78 -22.03
N SER A 704 30.30 -10.26 -21.15
CA SER A 704 29.89 -9.87 -19.80
C SER A 704 28.91 -8.70 -19.82
N LEU A 705 29.15 -7.71 -20.69
CA LEU A 705 28.24 -6.60 -20.92
C LEU A 705 26.89 -7.10 -21.43
N ASP A 706 26.87 -8.02 -22.41
CA ASP A 706 25.63 -8.64 -22.91
C ASP A 706 24.83 -9.33 -21.79
N VAL A 707 25.49 -10.01 -20.85
CA VAL A 707 24.83 -10.56 -19.65
C VAL A 707 24.24 -9.44 -18.79
N MET A 708 24.98 -8.37 -18.53
CA MET A 708 24.50 -7.24 -17.73
C MET A 708 23.28 -6.53 -18.36
N THR A 709 23.28 -6.41 -19.69
CA THR A 709 22.25 -5.67 -20.44
C THR A 709 21.12 -6.55 -20.97
N THR A 710 21.24 -7.87 -20.81
CA THR A 710 20.11 -8.79 -20.95
C THR A 710 19.13 -8.53 -19.81
N ILE A 711 18.10 -7.75 -20.11
CA ILE A 711 17.10 -7.32 -19.13
C ILE A 711 15.81 -8.11 -19.35
N ASP A 712 15.23 -8.56 -18.25
CA ASP A 712 13.90 -9.14 -18.26
C ASP A 712 12.87 -8.06 -18.62
N LEU A 713 12.23 -8.20 -19.79
CA LEU A 713 11.36 -7.17 -20.36
C LEU A 713 10.11 -6.89 -19.51
N GLU A 714 9.69 -7.84 -18.68
CA GLU A 714 8.50 -7.68 -17.84
C GLU A 714 8.79 -6.89 -16.59
N THR A 715 9.91 -7.21 -15.94
CA THR A 715 10.29 -6.62 -14.66
C THR A 715 11.21 -5.42 -14.83
N GLY A 716 11.82 -5.25 -15.99
CA GLY A 716 12.88 -4.28 -16.24
C GLY A 716 14.17 -4.59 -15.49
N ILE A 717 14.35 -5.81 -14.95
CA ILE A 717 15.50 -6.19 -14.11
C ILE A 717 16.48 -7.05 -14.92
N GLY A 718 17.75 -6.63 -14.96
CA GLY A 718 18.89 -7.40 -15.45
C GLY A 718 19.91 -7.69 -14.33
N ALA A 719 21.10 -8.14 -14.72
CA ALA A 719 22.19 -8.39 -13.78
C ALA A 719 22.80 -7.06 -13.31
N GLY A 720 22.32 -6.54 -12.17
CA GLY A 720 22.80 -5.27 -11.59
C GLY A 720 22.55 -4.03 -12.45
N THR A 721 21.73 -4.15 -13.49
CA THR A 721 21.32 -3.10 -14.44
C THR A 721 19.82 -3.24 -14.68
N PHE A 722 19.12 -2.12 -14.87
CA PHE A 722 17.69 -2.03 -15.17
C PHE A 722 17.44 -1.43 -16.55
N GLY A 723 16.34 -1.85 -17.17
CA GLY A 723 15.81 -1.26 -18.39
C GLY A 723 14.81 -0.15 -18.07
N TYR A 724 14.83 0.93 -18.85
CA TYR A 724 13.86 2.01 -18.75
C TYR A 724 13.27 2.31 -20.13
N CYS A 725 11.94 2.39 -20.19
CA CYS A 725 11.24 2.82 -21.40
C CYS A 725 11.39 4.35 -21.63
N PRO A 726 11.21 4.89 -22.85
CA PRO A 726 10.57 4.28 -24.03
C PRO A 726 11.24 3.00 -24.52
N CYS A 727 10.44 2.08 -25.02
CA CYS A 727 10.92 0.77 -25.46
C CYS A 727 10.63 0.64 -26.95
N SER A 728 11.67 0.44 -27.75
CA SER A 728 11.57 0.24 -29.20
C SER A 728 11.40 -1.24 -29.53
N MET A 729 10.86 -1.54 -30.72
CA MET A 729 10.79 -2.91 -31.21
C MET A 729 12.03 -3.19 -32.06
N SER A 730 12.83 -4.18 -31.67
CA SER A 730 13.90 -4.70 -32.50
C SER A 730 13.35 -5.35 -33.78
N SER A 731 14.20 -5.43 -34.80
CA SER A 731 13.92 -6.08 -36.10
C SER A 731 13.44 -7.54 -36.00
N ASP A 732 13.69 -8.22 -34.89
CA ASP A 732 13.24 -9.57 -34.58
C ASP A 732 11.96 -9.63 -33.72
N GLY A 733 11.30 -8.49 -33.52
CA GLY A 733 10.03 -8.41 -32.79
C GLY A 733 10.17 -8.43 -31.26
N ARG A 734 11.38 -8.29 -30.71
CA ARG A 734 11.60 -8.16 -29.27
C ARG A 734 11.56 -6.69 -28.83
N GLY A 735 10.93 -6.41 -27.70
CA GLY A 735 11.05 -5.09 -27.07
C GLY A 735 12.49 -4.85 -26.62
N VAL A 736 13.01 -3.65 -26.83
CA VAL A 736 14.35 -3.21 -26.40
C VAL A 736 14.15 -1.94 -25.59
N PHE A 737 14.73 -1.88 -24.40
CA PHE A 737 14.73 -0.66 -23.61
C PHE A 737 15.63 0.37 -24.27
N ASP A 738 15.13 1.58 -24.48
CA ASP A 738 15.95 2.64 -25.04
C ASP A 738 17.04 3.10 -24.07
N TYR A 739 16.83 2.88 -22.76
CA TYR A 739 17.86 3.10 -21.75
C TYR A 739 18.12 1.86 -20.92
N ILE A 740 19.40 1.68 -20.57
CA ILE A 740 19.86 0.77 -19.54
C ILE A 740 20.54 1.56 -18.42
N GLY A 741 20.49 1.11 -17.18
CA GLY A 741 21.06 1.89 -16.08
C GLY A 741 20.76 1.33 -14.70
N HIS A 742 20.68 2.19 -13.69
CA HIS A 742 20.17 1.82 -12.37
C HIS A 742 19.68 3.07 -11.61
N SER A 743 18.80 2.88 -10.63
CA SER A 743 18.36 3.92 -9.69
C SER A 743 18.88 3.68 -8.27
N GLY A 744 19.29 4.75 -7.62
CA GLY A 744 19.81 4.81 -6.25
C GLY A 744 18.78 5.17 -5.18
N GLY A 745 17.56 5.57 -5.58
CA GLY A 745 16.54 6.11 -4.68
C GLY A 745 16.32 7.61 -4.85
N THR A 746 17.40 8.39 -4.92
CA THR A 746 17.42 9.83 -5.26
C THR A 746 18.18 10.11 -6.56
N THR A 747 19.05 9.17 -6.94
CA THR A 747 19.89 9.25 -8.15
C THR A 747 19.42 8.26 -9.20
N ILE A 748 19.54 8.61 -10.48
CA ILE A 748 19.35 7.71 -11.62
C ILE A 748 20.53 7.90 -12.56
N LEU A 749 21.14 6.78 -12.97
CA LEU A 749 22.12 6.72 -14.06
C LEU A 749 21.50 5.94 -15.21
N ARG A 750 21.53 6.48 -16.43
CA ARG A 750 21.05 5.83 -17.65
C ARG A 750 22.08 5.97 -18.78
N TYR A 751 22.11 4.96 -19.63
CA TYR A 751 22.81 4.93 -20.91
C TYR A 751 21.80 4.64 -22.00
N ALA A 752 21.72 5.53 -22.99
CA ALA A 752 20.92 5.38 -24.18
C ALA A 752 21.81 4.90 -25.33
N ALA A 753 21.69 3.62 -25.69
CA ALA A 753 22.63 2.98 -26.61
C ALA A 753 22.51 3.48 -28.05
N ALA A 754 21.31 3.89 -28.48
CA ALA A 754 21.07 4.38 -29.84
C ALA A 754 21.74 5.74 -30.10
N GLU A 755 21.82 6.58 -29.08
CA GLU A 755 22.39 7.93 -29.14
C GLU A 755 23.83 7.97 -28.62
N ASP A 756 24.29 6.87 -28.06
CA ASP A 756 25.56 6.75 -27.35
C ASP A 756 25.72 7.77 -26.21
N LEU A 757 24.67 7.88 -25.40
CA LEU A 757 24.46 8.98 -24.47
C LEU A 757 24.35 8.48 -23.03
N VAL A 758 25.20 8.99 -22.14
CA VAL A 758 25.09 8.72 -20.69
C VAL A 758 24.45 9.93 -20.02
N ILE A 759 23.43 9.71 -19.21
CA ILE A 759 22.70 10.76 -18.48
C ILE A 759 22.62 10.35 -17.01
N THR A 760 22.88 11.30 -16.12
CA THR A 760 22.65 11.12 -14.68
C THR A 760 21.83 12.27 -14.13
N LEU A 761 21.01 11.96 -13.13
CA LEU A 761 20.22 12.91 -12.38
C LEU A 761 20.21 12.49 -10.91
N ASN A 762 20.56 13.41 -10.03
CA ASN A 762 20.39 13.31 -8.59
C ASN A 762 19.41 14.40 -8.14
N LEU A 763 18.50 14.04 -7.25
CA LEU A 763 17.58 14.98 -6.60
C LEU A 763 17.83 15.03 -5.10
N SER A 764 17.48 16.14 -4.47
CA SER A 764 17.45 16.25 -3.00
C SER A 764 16.31 15.47 -2.33
N VAL A 765 15.45 14.84 -3.14
CA VAL A 765 14.30 14.03 -2.71
C VAL A 765 14.27 12.70 -3.45
N SER A 766 13.48 11.75 -2.94
CA SER A 766 13.30 10.45 -3.60
C SER A 766 12.69 10.58 -5.00
N VAL A 767 13.27 9.87 -5.98
CA VAL A 767 12.73 9.80 -7.36
C VAL A 767 11.47 8.95 -7.47
N TRP A 768 11.10 8.24 -6.41
CA TRP A 768 9.99 7.28 -6.40
C TRP A 768 8.66 7.88 -5.93
N THR A 769 8.58 9.19 -5.72
CA THR A 769 7.28 9.85 -5.56
C THR A 769 6.58 9.94 -6.92
N PRO A 770 5.23 9.90 -6.98
CA PRO A 770 4.51 9.93 -8.25
C PRO A 770 4.94 11.08 -9.18
N ASP A 771 5.08 12.29 -8.63
CA ASP A 771 5.48 13.47 -9.40
C ASP A 771 6.94 13.38 -9.87
N MET A 772 7.85 12.84 -9.05
CA MET A 772 9.26 12.72 -9.45
C MET A 772 9.48 11.61 -10.47
N VAL A 773 8.64 10.58 -10.50
CA VAL A 773 8.66 9.56 -11.57
C VAL A 773 8.33 10.20 -12.92
N GLU A 774 7.30 11.04 -13.00
CA GLU A 774 7.00 11.80 -14.23
C GLU A 774 8.09 12.85 -14.54
N ALA A 775 8.54 13.60 -13.54
CA ALA A 775 9.57 14.63 -13.72
C ALA A 775 10.88 14.06 -14.26
N THR A 776 11.33 12.93 -13.71
CA THR A 776 12.56 12.26 -14.14
C THR A 776 12.39 11.70 -15.54
N ALA A 777 11.25 11.05 -15.86
CA ALA A 777 10.98 10.57 -17.20
C ALA A 777 11.01 11.71 -18.24
N GLU A 778 10.35 12.84 -17.94
CA GLU A 778 10.37 14.02 -18.82
C GLU A 778 11.79 14.58 -19.00
N PHE A 779 12.59 14.63 -17.93
CA PHE A 779 13.97 15.12 -17.99
C PHE A 779 14.82 14.32 -18.98
N PHE A 780 14.82 12.99 -18.89
CA PHE A 780 15.61 12.14 -19.78
C PHE A 780 15.18 12.30 -21.25
N GLU A 781 13.87 12.39 -21.51
CA GLU A 781 13.35 12.60 -22.86
C GLU A 781 13.67 13.99 -23.43
N MET A 782 13.60 15.05 -22.61
CA MET A 782 13.99 16.40 -23.06
C MET A 782 15.48 16.46 -23.40
N VAL A 783 16.35 15.87 -22.58
CA VAL A 783 17.80 15.79 -22.86
C VAL A 783 18.04 15.03 -24.17
N ARG A 784 17.42 13.86 -24.34
CA ARG A 784 17.56 13.03 -25.55
C ARG A 784 17.04 13.73 -26.81
N ALA A 785 15.92 14.46 -26.72
CA ALA A 785 15.33 15.20 -27.82
C ALA A 785 16.22 16.34 -28.30
N ILE A 786 16.77 17.15 -27.37
CA ILE A 786 17.69 18.25 -27.68
C ILE A 786 18.94 17.72 -28.40
N ILE A 787 19.48 16.59 -27.94
CA ILE A 787 20.67 15.98 -28.54
C ILE A 787 20.36 15.43 -29.94
N HIS A 788 19.17 14.86 -30.17
CA HIS A 788 18.75 14.45 -31.51
C HIS A 788 18.61 15.62 -32.48
N SER A 789 18.06 16.75 -32.04
CA SER A 789 17.94 17.93 -32.90
C SER A 789 19.29 18.52 -33.29
N ASP A 790 20.27 18.51 -32.37
CA ASP A 790 21.64 18.96 -32.65
C ASP A 790 22.35 18.05 -33.67
N ASP A 791 22.14 16.73 -33.60
CA ASP A 791 22.65 15.78 -34.59
C ASP A 791 21.99 15.98 -35.97
N ALA A 792 20.69 16.27 -36.03
CA ALA A 792 20.00 16.55 -37.28
C ALA A 792 20.47 17.87 -37.93
N ALA A 793 20.75 18.90 -37.12
CA ALA A 793 21.23 20.20 -37.58
C ALA A 793 22.70 20.17 -38.06
N SER A 794 23.48 19.17 -37.65
CA SER A 794 24.91 19.03 -38.00
C SER A 794 25.19 18.12 -39.21
N GLN A 795 24.15 17.53 -39.84
CA GLN A 795 24.27 16.80 -41.11
C GLN A 795 24.34 17.78 -42.30
N PRO A 796 25.39 17.76 -43.14
CA PRO A 796 25.44 18.60 -44.34
C PRO A 796 24.35 18.16 -45.33
N GLU A 797 23.54 19.12 -45.82
CA GLU A 797 22.59 18.87 -46.90
C GLU A 797 23.34 18.29 -48.11
N THR A 798 23.10 17.03 -48.44
CA THR A 798 23.49 16.46 -49.73
C THR A 798 22.71 17.17 -50.83
N PRO A 799 23.37 17.82 -51.81
CA PRO A 799 22.66 18.46 -52.91
C PRO A 799 21.84 17.43 -53.67
N SER A 800 20.55 17.68 -53.86
CA SER A 800 19.69 16.85 -54.69
C SER A 800 20.21 16.80 -56.12
N GLU A 801 20.67 15.64 -56.58
CA GLU A 801 20.86 15.35 -58.00
C GLU A 801 19.50 15.31 -58.70
N LEU A 802 19.03 16.46 -59.16
CA LEU A 802 17.98 16.59 -60.16
C LEU A 802 18.40 17.64 -61.17
N GLY A 803 19.01 17.19 -62.26
CA GLY A 803 19.20 18.00 -63.46
C GLY A 803 20.39 17.62 -64.32
N ALA A 804 20.25 16.58 -65.15
CA ALA A 804 20.77 16.55 -66.52
C ALA A 804 20.51 15.17 -67.17
N SER A 805 19.34 15.02 -67.80
CA SER A 805 19.20 14.18 -68.99
C SER A 805 18.19 14.83 -69.91
N ASP A 806 18.69 15.66 -70.83
CA ASP A 806 18.15 15.83 -72.19
C ASP A 806 19.22 16.56 -73.02
N GLY A 807 19.76 15.85 -74.01
CA GLY A 807 20.86 16.24 -74.89
C GLY A 807 21.44 15.02 -75.59
#